data_AF-M3JCY2-F1
#
_entry.id   AF-M3JCY2-F1
#
_cell.length_a   1.000
_cell.length_b   1.000
_cell.length_c   1.000
_cell.angle_alpha   90.00
_cell.angle_beta   90.00
_cell.angle_gamma   90.00
#
_symmetry.space_group_name_H-M   'P 1'
#
loop_
_entity.id
_entity.type
_entity.pdbx_description
1 polymer ?
#
loop_
_entity_poly.entity_id
_entity_poly.type
_entity_poly.pdbx_seq_one_letter_code
_entity_poly.pdbx_strand_id
1 'polypeptide(L)'
;MQSELYSSTYGKGNVKFLKVKKDTSNPTVQDVLEANVQVLLRGKFDESYTKADNSSIVPTDTVKNTILIEAKTSDVWPIERFAAHLAKHFTTKYSHVEGVEVTIVQTKWTKIKLNGKDHAHSFKHDGPETRRTFLDYDKLTKKLQVTSSIKDLTVLKSTGSMFYGYNVCDYTTLQPTKDRILSTDVDASWTFDPTKISTLDDVLSHPELFDFAYNSARDVTLELFCLENSASVQATMYNMSHKILETVKEIGTVNIILSVIATAAITVGLVETYHAYEKSKQSKPTSSPQPQVQPQQVIKKREHSEELIREQLARNYAFLTEPGMEKVRSQRIVVVGAGGVGSWVATMLARSGVEHLRIIDFDQVSLSSLNRHAVATLKDVGISKVDCIKNHLLEIAPWIDIDARNQLWNLESAEELIYGDDFKPTYVVDCIDNLDTKCDLLTYCHEKKIPIVSSGGAATKSDPTRINLADISKTEEDPLMKKIRVVLKKRGIVQGIPVIFSAEKPDPRKAKLLPLPDDEFAKGNVDQLSALRDFRVRILPVLGTMPGMFGLAIATFILTTVSGYPVEPVEGKNRYKVYDDLLQSLAGQQTRIGRTDQRVQIAMHEVNYLLEDVFRGKSPISNYSTRLTLSRWDPKKELSLQNVVIMTKDEQRNHENRVLNGGEALEDVYSKEVLDLIQKRFADEAYFSQFK
;
A
#
# COMPACT_ATOMS: atom_id res chain seq x y z
N MET A 1 -33.28 -10.84 19.45
CA MET A 1 -33.24 -9.66 18.56
C MET A 1 -33.62 -10.17 17.17
N GLN A 2 -34.77 -9.77 16.64
CA GLN A 2 -35.26 -10.23 15.33
C GLN A 2 -34.70 -9.27 14.28
N SER A 3 -33.80 -9.77 13.42
CA SER A 3 -33.23 -9.00 12.31
C SER A 3 -34.08 -9.18 11.05
N GLU A 4 -34.30 -8.10 10.31
CA GLU A 4 -35.03 -8.10 9.04
C GLU A 4 -34.14 -7.51 7.93
N LEU A 5 -34.27 -8.05 6.71
CA LEU A 5 -33.56 -7.57 5.54
C LEU A 5 -34.32 -6.37 4.96
N TYR A 6 -33.77 -5.16 5.09
CA TYR A 6 -34.41 -3.93 4.62
C TYR A 6 -34.38 -3.77 3.09
N SER A 7 -33.27 -4.15 2.45
CA SER A 7 -33.08 -4.06 0.99
C SER A 7 -31.97 -4.98 0.54
N SER A 8 -32.06 -5.53 -0.68
CA SER A 8 -31.03 -6.37 -1.29
C SER A 8 -30.79 -6.00 -2.75
N THR A 9 -29.50 -5.84 -3.10
CA THR A 9 -29.01 -5.77 -4.47
C THR A 9 -27.72 -6.57 -4.57
N TYR A 10 -27.50 -7.22 -5.70
CA TYR A 10 -26.23 -7.90 -5.97
C TYR A 10 -25.93 -7.93 -7.47
N GLY A 11 -24.69 -8.17 -7.85
CA GLY A 11 -24.35 -8.30 -9.27
C GLY A 11 -22.85 -8.29 -9.52
N LYS A 12 -22.43 -7.66 -10.62
CA LYS A 12 -21.03 -7.61 -11.04
C LYS A 12 -20.62 -6.19 -11.39
N GLY A 13 -19.54 -5.71 -10.76
CA GLY A 13 -18.83 -4.50 -11.14
C GLY A 13 -17.48 -4.80 -11.80
N ASN A 14 -16.82 -3.75 -12.27
CA ASN A 14 -15.49 -3.80 -12.88
C ASN A 14 -15.38 -4.69 -14.12
N VAL A 15 -16.44 -4.78 -14.93
CA VAL A 15 -16.43 -5.54 -16.19
C VAL A 15 -15.97 -4.62 -17.32
N LYS A 16 -14.71 -4.77 -17.73
CA LYS A 16 -14.10 -3.96 -18.79
C LYS A 16 -14.23 -4.60 -20.16
N PHE A 17 -14.53 -3.80 -21.18
CA PHE A 17 -14.42 -4.22 -22.58
C PHE A 17 -13.97 -3.06 -23.48
N LEU A 18 -13.36 -3.41 -24.60
CA LEU A 18 -13.07 -2.51 -25.72
C LEU A 18 -13.84 -3.03 -26.94
N LYS A 19 -14.68 -2.18 -27.54
CA LYS A 19 -15.38 -2.48 -28.79
C LYS A 19 -14.86 -1.59 -29.91
N VAL A 20 -14.60 -2.22 -31.06
CA VAL A 20 -14.22 -1.54 -32.30
C VAL A 20 -15.40 -1.61 -33.27
N LYS A 21 -15.89 -0.46 -33.73
CA LYS A 21 -16.87 -0.35 -34.81
C LYS A 21 -16.13 0.00 -36.08
N LYS A 22 -16.30 -0.81 -37.13
CA LYS A 22 -15.73 -0.53 -38.46
C LYS A 22 -16.82 0.11 -39.31
N ASP A 23 -16.48 1.16 -40.04
CA ASP A 23 -17.42 1.79 -40.97
C ASP A 23 -17.84 0.78 -42.06
N THR A 24 -19.13 0.77 -42.37
CA THR A 24 -19.72 -0.19 -43.33
C THR A 24 -19.32 0.11 -44.77
N SER A 25 -19.05 1.37 -45.10
CA SER A 25 -18.61 1.82 -46.42
C SER A 25 -17.09 1.73 -46.60
N ASN A 26 -16.31 1.92 -45.53
CA ASN A 26 -14.86 1.80 -45.53
C ASN A 26 -14.31 1.17 -44.24
N PRO A 27 -14.06 -0.16 -44.22
CA PRO A 27 -13.60 -0.87 -43.02
C PRO A 27 -12.23 -0.42 -42.44
N THR A 28 -11.48 0.40 -43.18
CA THR A 28 -10.23 1.01 -42.68
C THR A 28 -10.49 2.15 -41.70
N VAL A 29 -11.70 2.75 -41.75
CA VAL A 29 -12.19 3.73 -40.79
C VAL A 29 -12.87 3.00 -39.64
N GLN A 30 -12.40 3.28 -38.44
CA GLN A 30 -12.82 2.61 -37.21
C GLN A 30 -13.12 3.64 -36.12
N ASP A 31 -14.01 3.27 -35.22
CA ASP A 31 -14.31 3.95 -33.96
C ASP A 31 -14.12 2.96 -32.81
N VAL A 32 -13.73 3.47 -31.64
CA VAL A 32 -13.51 2.64 -30.45
C VAL A 32 -14.30 3.17 -29.26
N LEU A 33 -14.79 2.23 -28.44
CA LEU A 33 -15.38 2.51 -27.14
C LEU A 33 -14.80 1.54 -26.13
N GLU A 34 -14.12 2.10 -25.15
CA GLU A 34 -13.65 1.37 -23.98
C GLU A 34 -14.52 1.74 -22.79
N ALA A 35 -15.10 0.74 -22.14
CA ALA A 35 -16.01 0.94 -21.04
C ALA A 35 -15.75 -0.02 -19.87
N ASN A 36 -16.02 0.48 -18.67
CA ASN A 36 -16.12 -0.29 -17.44
C ASN A 36 -17.58 -0.29 -16.97
N VAL A 37 -18.17 -1.48 -16.85
CA VAL A 37 -19.59 -1.67 -16.55
C VAL A 37 -19.80 -2.32 -15.18
N GLN A 38 -20.80 -1.83 -14.47
CA GLN A 38 -21.41 -2.47 -13.31
C GLN A 38 -22.90 -2.68 -13.56
N VAL A 39 -23.38 -3.88 -13.22
CA VAL A 39 -24.82 -4.22 -13.19
C VAL A 39 -25.14 -4.78 -11.81
N LEU A 40 -26.14 -4.20 -11.15
CA LEU A 40 -26.74 -4.72 -9.92
C LEU A 40 -28.21 -5.06 -10.18
N LEU A 41 -28.66 -6.20 -9.67
CA LEU A 41 -30.00 -6.72 -9.81
C LEU A 41 -30.72 -6.61 -8.46
N ARG A 42 -31.98 -6.18 -8.48
CA ARG A 42 -32.94 -6.27 -7.36
C ARG A 42 -34.15 -7.11 -7.74
N GLY A 43 -34.76 -7.75 -6.74
CA GLY A 43 -35.91 -8.63 -6.93
C GLY A 43 -36.00 -9.69 -5.84
N LYS A 44 -36.57 -10.84 -6.16
CA LYS A 44 -36.88 -11.91 -5.20
C LYS A 44 -35.65 -12.74 -4.82
N PHE A 45 -34.67 -12.10 -4.18
CA PHE A 45 -33.39 -12.70 -3.79
C PHE A 45 -33.28 -12.95 -2.28
N ASP A 46 -34.25 -12.52 -1.47
CA ASP A 46 -34.14 -12.50 -0.01
C ASP A 46 -33.88 -13.87 0.62
N GLU A 47 -34.38 -14.96 0.02
CA GLU A 47 -34.14 -16.32 0.50
C GLU A 47 -32.66 -16.74 0.39
N SER A 48 -31.89 -16.14 -0.53
CA SER A 48 -30.44 -16.36 -0.59
C SER A 48 -29.71 -15.80 0.63
N TYR A 49 -30.18 -14.68 1.18
CA TYR A 49 -29.62 -14.03 2.36
C TYR A 49 -30.14 -14.64 3.66
N THR A 50 -31.43 -14.98 3.70
CA THR A 50 -32.13 -15.37 4.94
C THR A 50 -32.19 -16.88 5.16
N LYS A 51 -32.17 -17.67 4.08
CA LYS A 51 -32.30 -19.15 4.11
C LYS A 51 -31.15 -19.87 3.41
N ALA A 52 -30.17 -19.15 2.87
CA ALA A 52 -29.09 -19.69 2.06
C ALA A 52 -29.57 -20.46 0.82
N ASP A 53 -30.74 -20.10 0.26
CA ASP A 53 -31.22 -20.65 -1.00
C ASP A 53 -30.75 -19.81 -2.19
N ASN A 54 -29.84 -20.36 -2.98
CA ASN A 54 -29.30 -19.70 -4.16
C ASN A 54 -30.12 -19.95 -5.45
N SER A 55 -31.29 -20.59 -5.37
CA SER A 55 -32.10 -20.95 -6.54
C SER A 55 -32.53 -19.75 -7.40
N SER A 56 -32.76 -18.59 -6.78
CA SER A 56 -33.08 -17.34 -7.46
C SER A 56 -31.86 -16.53 -7.90
N ILE A 57 -30.64 -16.93 -7.55
CA ILE A 57 -29.43 -16.17 -7.87
C ILE A 57 -28.99 -16.44 -9.32
N VAL A 58 -29.03 -15.40 -10.15
CA VAL A 58 -28.23 -15.30 -11.38
C VAL A 58 -26.75 -15.15 -10.98
N PRO A 59 -25.87 -16.12 -11.27
CA PRO A 59 -24.47 -16.04 -10.83
C PRO A 59 -23.80 -14.76 -11.32
N THR A 60 -22.96 -14.13 -10.48
CA THR A 60 -22.26 -12.88 -10.86
C THR A 60 -21.31 -13.09 -12.06
N ASP A 61 -20.80 -14.31 -12.26
CA ASP A 61 -20.08 -14.68 -13.48
C ASP A 61 -20.97 -14.68 -14.72
N THR A 62 -22.22 -15.14 -14.60
CA THR A 62 -23.22 -15.05 -15.67
C THR A 62 -23.52 -13.59 -15.99
N VAL A 63 -23.67 -12.72 -14.99
CA VAL A 63 -23.85 -11.26 -15.21
C VAL A 63 -22.68 -10.68 -16.01
N LYS A 64 -21.42 -11.01 -15.65
CA LYS A 64 -20.22 -10.63 -16.41
C LYS A 64 -20.29 -11.12 -17.86
N ASN A 65 -20.62 -12.39 -18.07
CA ASN A 65 -20.70 -13.00 -19.40
C ASN A 65 -21.80 -12.34 -20.24
N THR A 66 -22.97 -12.06 -19.65
CA THR A 66 -24.05 -11.33 -20.31
C THR A 66 -23.58 -9.94 -20.76
N ILE A 67 -22.90 -9.17 -19.92
CA ILE A 67 -22.37 -7.86 -20.30
C ILE A 67 -21.46 -7.97 -21.53
N LEU A 68 -20.52 -8.93 -21.54
CA LEU A 68 -19.57 -9.11 -22.65
C LEU A 68 -20.26 -9.62 -23.93
N ILE A 69 -21.23 -10.52 -23.80
CA ILE A 69 -22.01 -11.03 -24.93
C ILE A 69 -22.85 -9.91 -25.54
N GLU A 70 -23.60 -9.17 -24.73
CA GLU A 70 -24.43 -8.07 -25.19
C GLU A 70 -23.56 -6.94 -25.77
N ALA A 71 -22.40 -6.65 -25.18
CA ALA A 71 -21.44 -5.71 -25.77
C ALA A 71 -20.95 -6.18 -27.15
N LYS A 72 -20.85 -7.49 -27.40
CA LYS A 72 -20.48 -8.03 -28.72
C LYS A 72 -21.64 -7.95 -29.72
N THR A 73 -22.86 -8.28 -29.32
CA THR A 73 -24.01 -8.50 -30.23
C THR A 73 -24.88 -7.27 -30.45
N SER A 74 -24.88 -6.30 -29.54
CA SER A 74 -25.73 -5.10 -29.61
C SER A 74 -24.93 -3.84 -29.95
N ASP A 75 -25.62 -2.75 -30.27
CA ASP A 75 -24.98 -1.44 -30.43
C ASP A 75 -24.75 -0.81 -29.06
N VAL A 76 -23.50 -0.44 -28.76
CA VAL A 76 -23.09 0.09 -27.45
C VAL A 76 -22.99 1.62 -27.43
N TRP A 77 -23.24 2.27 -28.58
CA TRP A 77 -23.24 3.72 -28.70
C TRP A 77 -24.67 4.29 -28.70
N PRO A 78 -24.92 5.34 -27.90
CA PRO A 78 -24.12 5.82 -26.78
C PRO A 78 -24.24 4.89 -25.55
N ILE A 79 -23.45 5.12 -24.50
CA ILE A 79 -23.44 4.25 -23.32
C ILE A 79 -24.80 4.19 -22.59
N GLU A 80 -25.60 5.25 -22.65
CA GLU A 80 -26.96 5.31 -22.10
C GLU A 80 -27.87 4.27 -22.77
N ARG A 81 -27.76 4.12 -24.10
CA ARG A 81 -28.47 3.09 -24.86
C ARG A 81 -28.04 1.70 -24.43
N PHE A 82 -26.74 1.49 -24.23
CA PHE A 82 -26.23 0.20 -23.77
C PHE A 82 -26.70 -0.15 -22.35
N ALA A 83 -26.75 0.85 -21.45
CA ALA A 83 -27.31 0.68 -20.12
C ALA A 83 -28.79 0.26 -20.17
N ALA A 84 -29.60 0.91 -21.01
CA ALA A 84 -31.00 0.56 -21.19
C ALA A 84 -31.19 -0.83 -21.81
N HIS A 85 -30.33 -1.22 -22.76
CA HIS A 85 -30.32 -2.55 -23.35
C HIS A 85 -30.03 -3.64 -22.32
N LEU A 86 -29.04 -3.44 -21.44
CA LEU A 86 -28.73 -4.35 -20.34
C LEU A 86 -29.89 -4.44 -19.34
N ALA A 87 -30.46 -3.31 -18.92
CA ALA A 87 -31.61 -3.28 -18.02
C ALA A 87 -32.81 -4.05 -18.61
N LYS A 88 -33.11 -3.85 -19.90
CA LYS A 88 -34.17 -4.56 -20.62
C LYS A 88 -33.88 -6.06 -20.73
N HIS A 89 -32.63 -6.45 -20.99
CA HIS A 89 -32.22 -7.85 -21.05
C HIS A 89 -32.52 -8.56 -19.72
N PHE A 90 -31.98 -8.07 -18.60
CA PHE A 90 -32.10 -8.75 -17.32
C PHE A 90 -33.54 -8.82 -16.81
N THR A 91 -34.31 -7.72 -16.96
CA THR A 91 -35.71 -7.68 -16.51
C THR A 91 -36.66 -8.51 -17.37
N THR A 92 -36.31 -8.77 -18.63
CA THR A 92 -37.09 -9.61 -19.54
C THR A 92 -36.70 -11.08 -19.43
N LYS A 93 -35.40 -11.37 -19.30
CA LYS A 93 -34.86 -12.73 -19.26
C LYS A 93 -35.22 -13.46 -17.96
N TYR A 94 -35.20 -12.75 -16.84
CA TYR A 94 -35.42 -13.34 -15.51
C TYR A 94 -36.71 -12.77 -14.90
N SER A 95 -37.72 -13.62 -14.72
CA SER A 95 -39.04 -13.20 -14.22
C SER A 95 -39.00 -12.66 -12.78
N HIS A 96 -38.06 -13.15 -11.96
CA HIS A 96 -37.87 -12.77 -10.56
C HIS A 96 -36.96 -11.54 -10.36
N VAL A 97 -36.34 -11.02 -11.43
CA VAL A 97 -35.65 -9.73 -11.42
C VAL A 97 -36.68 -8.62 -11.57
N GLU A 98 -36.76 -7.76 -10.57
CA GLU A 98 -37.76 -6.68 -10.45
C GLU A 98 -37.15 -5.29 -10.67
N GLY A 99 -35.83 -5.16 -10.67
CA GLY A 99 -35.16 -3.93 -11.06
C GLY A 99 -33.68 -4.11 -11.30
N VAL A 100 -33.07 -3.14 -11.97
CA VAL A 100 -31.69 -3.19 -12.41
C VAL A 100 -31.07 -1.80 -12.31
N GLU A 101 -29.88 -1.75 -11.72
CA GLU A 101 -29.00 -0.58 -11.75
C GLU A 101 -27.82 -0.88 -12.66
N VAL A 102 -27.59 0.00 -13.64
CA VAL A 102 -26.47 -0.10 -14.58
C VAL A 102 -25.63 1.15 -14.50
N THR A 103 -24.34 1.00 -14.19
CA THR A 103 -23.35 2.08 -14.25
C THR A 103 -22.34 1.77 -15.32
N ILE A 104 -22.10 2.71 -16.23
CA ILE A 104 -21.07 2.58 -17.27
C ILE A 104 -20.15 3.78 -17.21
N VAL A 105 -18.84 3.52 -17.15
CA VAL A 105 -17.79 4.52 -17.24
C VAL A 105 -17.05 4.31 -18.56
N GLN A 106 -17.13 5.29 -19.45
CA GLN A 106 -16.46 5.30 -20.74
C GLN A 106 -15.16 6.09 -20.66
N THR A 107 -14.07 5.46 -21.08
CA THR A 107 -12.77 6.11 -21.28
C THR A 107 -12.79 6.93 -22.57
N LYS A 108 -12.22 8.14 -22.53
CA LYS A 108 -12.21 9.04 -23.68
C LYS A 108 -11.04 8.75 -24.63
N TRP A 109 -11.39 8.19 -25.79
CA TRP A 109 -10.50 8.00 -26.92
C TRP A 109 -10.86 8.96 -28.05
N THR A 110 -9.91 9.81 -28.45
CA THR A 110 -10.11 10.77 -29.55
C THR A 110 -9.23 10.39 -30.74
N LYS A 111 -9.77 10.48 -31.96
CA LYS A 111 -8.99 10.25 -33.17
C LYS A 111 -7.84 11.24 -33.27
N ILE A 112 -6.66 10.73 -33.61
CA ILE A 112 -5.48 11.57 -33.85
C ILE A 112 -5.72 12.35 -35.15
N LYS A 113 -5.57 13.67 -35.12
CA LYS A 113 -5.68 14.52 -36.31
C LYS A 113 -4.33 14.62 -37.01
N LEU A 114 -4.28 14.27 -38.30
CA LEU A 114 -3.13 14.51 -39.18
C LEU A 114 -3.57 15.49 -40.29
N ASN A 115 -2.86 16.60 -40.45
CA ASN A 115 -3.18 17.65 -41.42
C ASN A 115 -4.65 18.14 -41.34
N GLY A 116 -5.17 18.25 -40.11
CA GLY A 116 -6.55 18.71 -39.84
C GLY A 116 -7.64 17.66 -40.10
N LYS A 117 -7.30 16.44 -40.52
CA LYS A 117 -8.24 15.34 -40.75
C LYS A 117 -8.06 14.25 -39.70
N ASP A 118 -9.16 13.67 -39.24
CA ASP A 118 -9.13 12.55 -38.32
C ASP A 118 -8.48 11.32 -38.97
N HIS A 119 -7.57 10.67 -38.24
CA HIS A 119 -6.97 9.42 -38.70
C HIS A 119 -8.01 8.29 -38.69
N ALA A 120 -7.91 7.38 -39.65
CA ALA A 120 -8.92 6.36 -39.87
C ALA A 120 -9.09 5.39 -38.68
N HIS A 121 -8.00 5.07 -37.96
CA HIS A 121 -8.01 4.02 -36.92
C HIS A 121 -6.99 4.25 -35.79
N SER A 122 -6.50 5.48 -35.60
CA SER A 122 -5.54 5.79 -34.54
C SER A 122 -6.12 6.79 -33.56
N PHE A 123 -5.99 6.48 -32.26
CA PHE A 123 -6.63 7.22 -31.17
C PHE A 123 -5.60 7.61 -30.12
N LYS A 124 -5.84 8.73 -29.44
CA LYS A 124 -5.10 9.17 -28.26
C LYS A 124 -6.03 9.21 -27.04
N HIS A 125 -5.44 8.99 -25.87
CA HIS A 125 -6.12 9.09 -24.59
C HIS A 125 -6.09 10.55 -24.11
N ASP A 126 -7.26 11.21 -24.01
CA ASP A 126 -7.36 12.65 -23.70
C ASP A 126 -7.53 12.92 -22.20
N GLY A 127 -6.47 12.66 -21.43
CA GLY A 127 -6.44 12.94 -19.99
C GLY A 127 -7.37 12.05 -19.16
N PRO A 128 -7.64 12.41 -17.89
CA PRO A 128 -8.46 11.59 -16.98
C PRO A 128 -9.97 11.73 -17.19
N GLU A 129 -10.43 12.64 -18.07
CA GLU A 129 -11.85 12.91 -18.35
C GLU A 129 -12.60 11.61 -18.72
N THR A 130 -13.71 11.35 -18.03
CA THR A 130 -14.59 10.20 -18.30
C THR A 130 -16.03 10.63 -18.55
N ARG A 131 -16.69 9.97 -19.50
CA ARG A 131 -18.16 10.03 -19.67
C ARG A 131 -18.77 8.89 -18.88
N ARG A 132 -19.83 9.15 -18.10
CA ARG A 132 -20.50 8.11 -17.31
C ARG A 132 -22.00 8.18 -17.45
N THR A 133 -22.65 7.03 -17.36
CA THR A 133 -24.10 6.94 -17.18
C THR A 133 -24.44 6.06 -15.99
N PHE A 134 -25.48 6.44 -15.27
CA PHE A 134 -26.18 5.65 -14.28
C PHE A 134 -27.64 5.53 -14.71
N LEU A 135 -28.10 4.29 -14.86
CA LEU A 135 -29.49 3.97 -15.17
C LEU A 135 -30.05 3.11 -14.06
N ASP A 136 -31.15 3.53 -13.47
CA ASP A 136 -31.92 2.76 -12.50
C ASP A 136 -33.33 2.51 -13.05
N TYR A 137 -33.69 1.23 -13.18
CA TYR A 137 -34.99 0.83 -13.69
C TYR A 137 -35.70 -0.14 -12.74
N ASP A 138 -36.91 0.23 -12.34
CA ASP A 138 -37.81 -0.59 -11.54
C ASP A 138 -38.96 -1.13 -12.39
N LYS A 139 -39.01 -2.45 -12.58
CA LYS A 139 -40.01 -3.14 -13.40
C LYS A 139 -41.41 -3.07 -12.81
N LEU A 140 -41.54 -3.11 -11.48
CA LEU A 140 -42.84 -3.13 -10.80
C LEU A 140 -43.54 -1.79 -10.89
N THR A 141 -42.81 -0.72 -10.57
CA THR A 141 -43.33 0.65 -10.60
C THR A 141 -43.20 1.29 -11.98
N LYS A 142 -42.47 0.64 -12.90
CA LYS A 142 -42.07 1.17 -14.22
C LYS A 142 -41.31 2.49 -14.13
N LYS A 143 -40.70 2.80 -12.98
CA LYS A 143 -39.89 4.00 -12.81
C LYS A 143 -38.54 3.81 -13.47
N LEU A 144 -38.15 4.79 -14.27
CA LEU A 144 -36.85 4.88 -14.92
C LEU A 144 -36.18 6.18 -14.46
N GLN A 145 -34.91 6.08 -14.06
CA GLN A 145 -34.02 7.21 -13.88
C GLN A 145 -32.80 7.02 -14.76
N VAL A 146 -32.50 8.00 -15.59
CA VAL A 146 -31.26 8.04 -16.40
C VAL A 146 -30.49 9.28 -16.00
N THR A 147 -29.24 9.09 -15.62
CA THR A 147 -28.31 10.17 -15.30
C THR A 147 -27.06 10.00 -16.15
N SER A 148 -26.65 11.07 -16.83
CA SER A 148 -25.38 11.14 -17.55
C SER A 148 -24.45 12.12 -16.85
N SER A 149 -23.15 11.95 -17.02
CA SER A 149 -22.17 12.81 -16.38
C SER A 149 -20.83 12.87 -17.10
N ILE A 150 -20.12 13.97 -16.84
CA ILE A 150 -18.70 14.17 -17.09
C ILE A 150 -18.02 14.14 -15.73
N LYS A 151 -16.95 13.36 -15.61
CA LYS A 151 -16.10 13.34 -14.41
C LYS A 151 -14.65 13.56 -14.76
N ASP A 152 -13.91 14.19 -13.86
CA ASP A 152 -12.46 14.39 -13.96
C ASP A 152 -12.08 15.28 -15.18
N LEU A 153 -12.94 16.24 -15.54
CA LEU A 153 -12.63 17.28 -16.53
C LEU A 153 -11.82 18.39 -15.87
N THR A 154 -10.49 18.28 -15.93
CA THR A 154 -9.58 19.28 -15.36
C THR A 154 -9.46 20.52 -16.25
N VAL A 155 -9.73 21.70 -15.69
CA VAL A 155 -9.61 23.00 -16.38
C VAL A 155 -8.89 24.04 -15.52
N LEU A 156 -8.24 25.01 -16.19
CA LEU A 156 -7.56 26.12 -15.54
C LEU A 156 -7.72 27.39 -16.40
N LYS A 157 -8.07 28.51 -15.75
CA LYS A 157 -7.92 29.86 -16.31
C LYS A 157 -7.02 30.70 -15.43
N SER A 158 -6.12 31.45 -16.07
CA SER A 158 -5.07 32.24 -15.39
C SER A 158 -5.57 33.58 -14.84
N THR A 159 -6.69 34.09 -15.35
CA THR A 159 -7.34 35.36 -14.97
C THR A 159 -8.85 35.22 -15.23
N GLY A 160 -9.63 36.29 -15.00
CA GLY A 160 -11.08 36.28 -15.21
C GLY A 160 -11.84 35.50 -14.13
N SER A 161 -11.28 35.47 -12.91
CA SER A 161 -11.95 35.00 -11.70
C SER A 161 -11.71 35.98 -10.56
N MET A 162 -12.74 36.18 -9.75
CA MET A 162 -12.78 37.11 -8.64
C MET A 162 -13.30 36.37 -7.41
N PHE A 163 -13.04 36.92 -6.24
CA PHE A 163 -13.69 36.53 -4.99
C PHE A 163 -13.57 37.66 -3.97
N TYR A 164 -14.66 38.41 -3.80
CA TYR A 164 -14.76 39.54 -2.88
C TYR A 164 -16.21 39.71 -2.41
N GLY A 165 -16.44 40.54 -1.41
CA GLY A 165 -17.80 40.80 -0.89
C GLY A 165 -18.41 39.64 -0.10
N TYR A 166 -17.61 38.66 0.31
CA TYR A 166 -18.02 37.61 1.25
C TYR A 166 -18.08 38.15 2.68
N ASN A 167 -18.81 37.44 3.55
CA ASN A 167 -18.90 37.79 4.96
C ASN A 167 -17.51 37.74 5.62
N VAL A 168 -17.19 38.77 6.41
CA VAL A 168 -15.95 38.87 7.16
C VAL A 168 -16.29 38.77 8.64
N CYS A 169 -15.68 37.80 9.32
CA CYS A 169 -15.77 37.66 10.77
C CYS A 169 -14.38 37.44 11.37
N ASP A 170 -14.31 37.22 12.67
CA ASP A 170 -13.05 37.06 13.42
C ASP A 170 -12.22 35.85 12.96
N TYR A 171 -12.78 34.96 12.13
CA TYR A 171 -12.10 33.80 11.52
C TYR A 171 -11.63 34.05 10.08
N THR A 172 -11.95 35.20 9.47
CA THR A 172 -11.68 35.46 8.05
C THR A 172 -10.29 36.06 7.86
N THR A 173 -9.33 35.25 7.40
CA THR A 173 -7.98 35.72 7.02
C THR A 173 -7.80 35.92 5.52
N LEU A 174 -8.75 35.43 4.71
CA LEU A 174 -8.70 35.51 3.27
C LEU A 174 -8.79 36.97 2.82
N GLN A 175 -7.91 37.37 1.90
CA GLN A 175 -7.96 38.70 1.30
C GLN A 175 -8.89 38.69 0.09
N PRO A 176 -9.74 39.73 -0.10
CA PRO A 176 -10.57 39.83 -1.28
C PRO A 176 -9.71 40.05 -2.51
N THR A 177 -10.09 39.44 -3.63
CA THR A 177 -9.39 39.61 -4.90
C THR A 177 -10.35 39.86 -6.05
N LYS A 178 -9.93 40.74 -6.97
CA LYS A 178 -10.61 41.02 -8.24
C LYS A 178 -9.92 40.37 -9.43
N ASP A 179 -8.85 39.62 -9.21
CA ASP A 179 -8.23 38.77 -10.21
C ASP A 179 -7.47 37.62 -9.55
N ARG A 180 -7.75 36.38 -9.97
CA ARG A 180 -7.07 35.18 -9.49
C ARG A 180 -7.12 34.07 -10.53
N ILE A 181 -6.18 33.13 -10.38
CA ILE A 181 -6.22 31.84 -11.07
C ILE A 181 -7.41 31.04 -10.53
N LEU A 182 -8.15 30.38 -11.43
CA LEU A 182 -9.15 29.38 -11.07
C LEU A 182 -8.79 28.06 -11.75
N SER A 183 -8.54 27.02 -10.96
CA SER A 183 -8.36 25.64 -11.43
C SER A 183 -9.33 24.72 -10.70
N THR A 184 -9.96 23.82 -11.44
CA THR A 184 -10.94 22.89 -10.90
C THR A 184 -10.97 21.61 -11.71
N ASP A 185 -11.29 20.52 -11.03
CA ASP A 185 -11.84 19.32 -11.68
C ASP A 185 -13.36 19.48 -11.71
N VAL A 186 -13.94 19.37 -12.92
CA VAL A 186 -15.39 19.48 -13.13
C VAL A 186 -16.02 18.09 -13.11
N ASP A 187 -16.91 17.89 -12.14
CA ASP A 187 -17.79 16.74 -12.05
C ASP A 187 -19.23 17.24 -12.26
N ALA A 188 -19.74 17.08 -13.48
CA ALA A 188 -21.07 17.53 -13.87
C ALA A 188 -21.96 16.33 -14.18
N SER A 189 -23.13 16.26 -13.56
CA SER A 189 -24.13 15.21 -13.78
C SER A 189 -25.48 15.83 -14.06
N TRP A 190 -26.27 15.17 -14.89
CA TRP A 190 -27.62 15.61 -15.23
C TRP A 190 -28.56 14.43 -15.33
N THR A 191 -29.71 14.55 -14.70
CA THR A 191 -30.76 13.54 -14.67
C THR A 191 -31.88 13.96 -15.60
N PHE A 192 -32.24 13.08 -16.53
CA PHE A 192 -33.32 13.30 -17.48
C PHE A 192 -34.68 13.35 -16.77
N ASP A 193 -35.56 14.22 -17.26
CA ASP A 193 -36.92 14.36 -16.73
C ASP A 193 -37.71 13.07 -17.02
N PRO A 194 -38.26 12.39 -15.99
CA PRO A 194 -39.00 11.15 -16.16
C PRO A 194 -40.30 11.31 -16.96
N THR A 195 -40.78 12.55 -17.17
CA THR A 195 -41.92 12.84 -18.05
C THR A 195 -41.53 12.96 -19.52
N LYS A 196 -40.24 13.13 -19.82
CA LYS A 196 -39.68 13.23 -21.18
C LYS A 196 -39.06 11.92 -21.64
N ILE A 197 -38.31 11.27 -20.73
CA ILE A 197 -37.71 9.95 -20.94
C ILE A 197 -38.27 9.02 -19.86
N SER A 198 -39.33 8.30 -20.23
CA SER A 198 -40.18 7.59 -19.27
C SER A 198 -39.99 6.07 -19.31
N THR A 199 -39.56 5.53 -20.45
CA THR A 199 -39.40 4.09 -20.66
C THR A 199 -38.01 3.73 -21.16
N LEU A 200 -37.62 2.46 -20.98
CA LEU A 200 -36.38 1.93 -21.57
C LEU A 200 -36.40 2.04 -23.10
N ASP A 201 -37.59 1.94 -23.72
CA ASP A 201 -37.74 2.09 -25.17
C ASP A 201 -37.50 3.53 -25.64
N ASP A 202 -37.88 4.53 -24.85
CA ASP A 202 -37.58 5.95 -25.14
C ASP A 202 -36.07 6.17 -25.28
N VAL A 203 -35.28 5.56 -24.38
CA VAL A 203 -33.79 5.60 -24.39
C VAL A 203 -33.21 4.85 -25.59
N LEU A 204 -33.79 3.70 -25.93
CA LEU A 204 -33.31 2.87 -27.05
C LEU A 204 -33.62 3.48 -28.42
N SER A 205 -34.71 4.23 -28.52
CA SER A 205 -35.20 4.84 -29.77
C SER A 205 -34.60 6.21 -30.10
N HIS A 206 -34.09 6.95 -29.10
CA HIS A 206 -33.52 8.30 -29.30
C HIS A 206 -32.05 8.40 -28.81
N PRO A 207 -31.13 7.56 -29.31
CA PRO A 207 -29.74 7.57 -28.87
C PRO A 207 -29.03 8.92 -29.10
N GLU A 208 -29.39 9.65 -30.16
CA GLU A 208 -28.81 10.94 -30.51
C GLU A 208 -29.00 12.02 -29.44
N LEU A 209 -30.09 11.93 -28.65
CA LEU A 209 -30.36 12.86 -27.55
C LEU A 209 -29.24 12.83 -26.51
N PHE A 210 -28.70 11.65 -26.18
CA PHE A 210 -27.71 11.51 -25.11
C PHE A 210 -26.34 12.03 -25.52
N ASP A 211 -25.95 11.83 -26.79
CA ASP A 211 -24.74 12.44 -27.34
C ASP A 211 -24.88 13.96 -27.45
N PHE A 212 -26.04 14.45 -27.90
CA PHE A 212 -26.34 15.88 -27.92
C PHE A 212 -26.29 16.49 -26.52
N ALA A 213 -26.89 15.84 -25.53
CA ALA A 213 -26.89 16.31 -24.14
C ALA A 213 -25.48 16.33 -23.55
N TYR A 214 -24.68 15.28 -23.77
CA TYR A 214 -23.29 15.21 -23.32
C TYR A 214 -22.43 16.31 -23.94
N ASN A 215 -22.48 16.46 -25.27
CA ASN A 215 -21.70 17.47 -25.98
C ASN A 215 -22.14 18.88 -25.56
N SER A 216 -23.45 19.15 -25.50
CA SER A 216 -23.99 20.44 -25.06
C SER A 216 -23.56 20.78 -23.63
N ALA A 217 -23.65 19.83 -22.70
CA ALA A 217 -23.24 20.05 -21.32
C ALA A 217 -21.74 20.35 -21.21
N ARG A 218 -20.91 19.61 -21.96
CA ARG A 218 -19.46 19.81 -22.02
C ARG A 218 -19.10 21.16 -22.63
N ASP A 219 -19.72 21.51 -23.75
CA ASP A 219 -19.44 22.75 -24.47
C ASP A 219 -19.87 23.96 -23.65
N VAL A 220 -21.08 23.95 -23.07
CA VAL A 220 -21.55 25.01 -22.15
C VAL A 220 -20.61 25.17 -20.95
N THR A 221 -20.15 24.07 -20.36
CA THR A 221 -19.20 24.08 -19.26
C THR A 221 -17.89 24.76 -19.67
N LEU A 222 -17.30 24.34 -20.79
CA LEU A 222 -16.03 24.90 -21.26
C LEU A 222 -16.17 26.36 -21.71
N GLU A 223 -17.25 26.70 -22.40
CA GLU A 223 -17.54 28.05 -22.89
C GLU A 223 -17.70 29.02 -21.72
N LEU A 224 -18.57 28.72 -20.76
CA LEU A 224 -18.79 29.59 -19.60
C LEU A 224 -17.56 29.69 -18.71
N PHE A 225 -16.82 28.58 -18.54
CA PHE A 225 -15.56 28.63 -17.80
C PHE A 225 -14.57 29.61 -18.45
N CYS A 226 -14.46 29.60 -19.79
CA CYS A 226 -13.58 30.47 -20.55
C CYS A 226 -14.04 31.93 -20.60
N LEU A 227 -15.32 32.19 -20.87
CA LEU A 227 -15.83 33.52 -21.22
C LEU A 227 -16.30 34.34 -20.00
N GLU A 228 -16.77 33.68 -18.93
CA GLU A 228 -17.32 34.39 -17.78
C GLU A 228 -16.22 34.96 -16.89
N ASN A 229 -16.32 36.26 -16.58
CA ASN A 229 -15.55 36.85 -15.49
C ASN A 229 -16.18 36.44 -14.15
N SER A 230 -15.74 35.31 -13.63
CA SER A 230 -16.38 34.57 -12.53
C SER A 230 -16.34 35.34 -11.22
N ALA A 231 -17.49 35.74 -10.68
CA ALA A 231 -17.57 36.41 -9.37
C ALA A 231 -17.32 35.44 -8.19
N SER A 232 -17.66 34.17 -8.37
CA SER A 232 -17.43 33.06 -7.44
C SER A 232 -17.62 31.72 -8.16
N VAL A 233 -17.11 30.64 -7.58
CA VAL A 233 -17.32 29.28 -8.11
C VAL A 233 -18.82 28.95 -8.14
N GLN A 234 -19.55 29.38 -7.11
CA GLN A 234 -20.99 29.19 -6.95
C GLN A 234 -21.79 29.87 -8.07
N ALA A 235 -21.45 31.11 -8.43
CA ALA A 235 -22.14 31.82 -9.51
C ALA A 235 -21.90 31.13 -10.86
N THR A 236 -20.65 30.79 -11.15
CA THR A 236 -20.29 30.16 -12.43
C THR A 236 -20.89 28.77 -12.57
N MET A 237 -20.89 27.93 -11.52
CA MET A 237 -21.54 26.61 -11.59
C MET A 237 -23.06 26.73 -11.73
N TYR A 238 -23.69 27.72 -11.09
CA TYR A 238 -25.13 27.98 -11.26
C TYR A 238 -25.46 28.37 -12.71
N ASN A 239 -24.67 29.26 -13.31
CA ASN A 239 -24.85 29.68 -14.70
C ASN A 239 -24.66 28.51 -15.66
N MET A 240 -23.68 27.63 -15.42
CA MET A 240 -23.50 26.39 -16.17
C MET A 240 -24.74 25.50 -16.06
N SER A 241 -25.23 25.22 -14.84
CA SER A 241 -26.43 24.41 -14.64
C SER A 241 -27.65 25.00 -15.34
N HIS A 242 -27.86 26.30 -15.21
CA HIS A 242 -28.98 27.00 -15.85
C HIS A 242 -28.90 26.90 -17.38
N LYS A 243 -27.72 27.16 -17.96
CA LYS A 243 -27.54 27.13 -19.41
C LYS A 243 -27.68 25.72 -19.99
N ILE A 244 -27.26 24.70 -19.25
CA ILE A 244 -27.47 23.29 -19.63
C ILE A 244 -28.97 22.97 -19.69
N LEU A 245 -29.73 23.32 -18.65
CA LEU A 245 -31.18 23.14 -18.60
C LEU A 245 -31.91 23.94 -19.70
N GLU A 246 -31.40 25.11 -20.07
CA GLU A 246 -31.95 25.88 -21.18
C GLU A 246 -31.71 25.20 -22.54
N THR A 247 -30.53 24.59 -22.71
CA THR A 247 -30.07 24.03 -23.99
C THR A 247 -30.67 22.66 -24.26
N VAL A 248 -30.83 21.84 -23.22
CA VAL A 248 -31.36 20.47 -23.32
C VAL A 248 -32.63 20.36 -22.49
N LYS A 249 -33.79 20.45 -23.16
CA LYS A 249 -35.11 20.55 -22.50
C LYS A 249 -35.57 19.26 -21.83
N GLU A 250 -34.91 18.16 -22.14
CA GLU A 250 -35.18 16.82 -21.62
C GLU A 250 -34.48 16.57 -20.28
N ILE A 251 -33.57 17.46 -19.85
CA ILE A 251 -32.92 17.37 -18.54
C ILE A 251 -33.82 17.99 -17.47
N GLY A 252 -34.10 17.24 -16.41
CA GLY A 252 -34.88 17.74 -15.27
C GLY A 252 -34.03 18.41 -14.20
N THR A 253 -32.83 17.86 -13.94
CA THR A 253 -31.91 18.41 -12.92
C THR A 253 -30.46 18.32 -13.37
N VAL A 254 -29.65 19.28 -12.93
CA VAL A 254 -28.20 19.31 -13.15
C VAL A 254 -27.53 19.48 -11.79
N ASN A 255 -26.50 18.68 -11.53
CA ASN A 255 -25.66 18.76 -10.34
C ASN A 255 -24.21 18.89 -10.77
N ILE A 256 -23.56 19.98 -10.38
CA ILE A 256 -22.15 20.26 -10.68
C ILE A 256 -21.38 20.35 -9.37
N ILE A 257 -20.29 19.61 -9.29
CA ILE A 257 -19.30 19.68 -8.22
C ILE A 257 -18.02 20.22 -8.84
N LEU A 258 -17.57 21.38 -8.33
CA LEU A 258 -16.30 21.98 -8.71
C LEU A 258 -15.34 21.87 -7.53
N SER A 259 -14.35 20.99 -7.66
CA SER A 259 -13.29 20.85 -6.67
C SER A 259 -12.19 21.86 -6.97
N VAL A 260 -12.11 22.93 -6.17
CA VAL A 260 -11.05 23.93 -6.33
C VAL A 260 -9.70 23.26 -6.04
N ILE A 261 -8.91 23.11 -7.09
CA ILE A 261 -7.51 22.76 -6.95
C ILE A 261 -6.84 24.05 -6.50
N ALA A 262 -6.54 24.16 -5.21
CA ALA A 262 -5.88 25.34 -4.67
C ALA A 262 -4.50 25.48 -5.31
N THR A 263 -4.43 26.18 -6.44
CA THR A 263 -3.19 26.76 -6.93
C THR A 263 -2.81 27.82 -5.91
N ALA A 264 -1.85 27.47 -5.04
CA ALA A 264 -1.07 28.47 -4.35
C ALA A 264 -0.59 29.46 -5.42
N ALA A 265 -1.19 30.63 -5.48
CA ALA A 265 -0.82 31.70 -6.40
C ALA A 265 0.52 32.31 -5.96
N ILE A 266 1.56 31.49 -5.91
CA ILE A 266 2.96 31.86 -5.70
C ILE A 266 3.69 31.52 -6.99
N THR A 267 3.30 32.11 -8.12
CA THR A 267 4.04 31.87 -9.37
C THR A 267 4.13 33.08 -10.29
N VAL A 268 3.18 34.01 -10.26
CA VAL A 268 3.30 35.23 -11.10
C VAL A 268 4.25 36.25 -10.46
N GLY A 269 4.14 36.48 -9.14
CA GLY A 269 5.04 37.38 -8.42
C GLY A 269 6.52 36.94 -8.43
N LEU A 270 6.79 35.63 -8.42
CA LEU A 270 8.16 35.10 -8.48
C LEU A 270 8.79 35.21 -9.87
N VAL A 271 7.99 35.10 -10.93
CA VAL A 271 8.51 35.18 -12.32
C VAL A 271 8.73 36.63 -12.74
N GLU A 272 7.86 37.57 -12.37
CA GLU A 272 8.10 39.00 -12.59
C GLU A 272 9.26 39.53 -11.74
N THR A 273 9.40 39.08 -10.50
CA THR A 273 10.58 39.39 -9.67
C THR A 273 11.84 38.72 -10.20
N TYR A 274 11.76 37.50 -10.77
CA TYR A 274 12.89 36.83 -11.41
C TYR A 274 13.33 37.54 -12.70
N HIS A 275 12.40 38.00 -13.55
CA HIS A 275 12.73 38.79 -14.75
C HIS A 275 13.25 40.21 -14.43
N ALA A 276 12.73 40.85 -13.37
CA ALA A 276 13.29 42.09 -12.84
C ALA A 276 14.69 41.87 -12.23
N TYR A 277 14.88 40.75 -11.55
CA TYR A 277 16.15 40.33 -10.94
C TYR A 277 17.21 39.97 -12.00
N GLU A 278 16.86 39.29 -13.09
CA GLU A 278 17.78 39.01 -14.20
C GLU A 278 18.21 40.29 -14.94
N LYS A 279 17.30 41.25 -15.14
CA LYS A 279 17.65 42.57 -15.69
C LYS A 279 18.61 43.34 -14.78
N SER A 280 18.53 43.15 -13.45
CA SER A 280 19.42 43.78 -12.48
C SER A 280 20.81 43.11 -12.38
N LYS A 281 20.92 41.83 -12.74
CA LYS A 281 22.17 41.04 -12.66
C LYS A 281 23.19 41.35 -13.76
N GLN A 282 22.80 42.01 -14.85
CA GLN A 282 23.71 42.34 -15.97
C GLN A 282 24.59 43.57 -15.72
N SER A 283 24.44 44.29 -14.60
CA SER A 283 25.24 45.47 -14.29
C SER A 283 26.09 45.33 -13.01
N LYS A 284 27.23 44.65 -13.16
CA LYS A 284 28.54 44.98 -12.51
C LYS A 284 28.67 44.83 -10.96
N PRO A 285 29.92 44.79 -10.41
CA PRO A 285 30.42 43.58 -9.77
C PRO A 285 30.91 43.73 -8.31
N THR A 286 31.11 42.56 -7.67
CA THR A 286 31.99 42.22 -6.53
C THR A 286 32.31 43.27 -5.45
N SER A 287 31.67 43.12 -4.29
CA SER A 287 32.34 42.77 -3.01
C SER A 287 31.28 42.65 -1.90
N SER A 288 31.24 41.50 -1.22
CA SER A 288 30.31 41.26 -0.11
C SER A 288 31.06 40.72 1.11
N PRO A 289 31.07 41.45 2.24
CA PRO A 289 30.93 40.84 3.55
C PRO A 289 29.47 40.41 3.73
N GLN A 290 29.28 39.26 4.37
CA GLN A 290 27.98 38.61 4.60
C GLN A 290 26.93 39.57 5.21
N PRO A 291 25.71 39.65 4.65
CA PRO A 291 24.56 40.20 5.35
C PRO A 291 23.82 39.09 6.10
N GLN A 292 23.55 39.40 7.37
CA GLN A 292 22.78 38.63 8.33
C GLN A 292 21.44 38.17 7.76
N VAL A 293 21.16 36.88 7.93
CA VAL A 293 19.87 36.24 7.66
C VAL A 293 18.81 36.92 8.54
N GLN A 294 17.84 37.60 7.93
CA GLN A 294 16.61 37.95 8.64
C GLN A 294 15.75 36.70 8.80
N PRO A 295 15.15 36.46 9.99
CA PRO A 295 14.43 35.23 10.26
C PRO A 295 13.23 35.08 9.34
N GLN A 296 13.10 33.91 8.69
CA GLN A 296 11.85 33.48 8.06
C GLN A 296 10.71 33.61 9.07
N GLN A 297 9.60 34.24 8.65
CA GLN A 297 8.40 34.36 9.46
C GLN A 297 7.90 32.97 9.83
N VAL A 298 8.07 32.64 11.11
CA VAL A 298 7.56 31.44 11.77
C VAL A 298 6.05 31.36 11.55
N ILE A 299 5.60 30.30 10.87
CA ILE A 299 4.19 29.94 10.79
C ILE A 299 3.71 29.75 12.23
N LYS A 300 2.88 30.67 12.74
CA LYS A 300 2.29 30.54 14.09
C LYS A 300 1.49 29.23 14.13
N LYS A 301 1.94 28.31 14.97
CA LYS A 301 1.27 27.04 15.32
C LYS A 301 -0.19 27.35 15.63
N ARG A 302 -1.13 26.82 14.84
CA ARG A 302 -2.56 26.96 15.15
C ARG A 302 -2.81 26.20 16.45
N GLU A 303 -3.38 26.86 17.46
CA GLU A 303 -3.79 26.17 18.67
C GLU A 303 -4.99 25.27 18.32
N HIS A 304 -4.77 23.95 18.40
CA HIS A 304 -5.82 22.96 18.17
C HIS A 304 -6.48 22.61 19.51
N SER A 305 -7.80 22.40 19.51
CA SER A 305 -8.52 21.99 20.71
C SER A 305 -8.05 20.61 21.16
N GLU A 306 -7.49 20.54 22.38
CA GLU A 306 -7.07 19.27 23.00
C GLU A 306 -8.24 18.29 23.16
N GLU A 307 -9.48 18.77 23.28
CA GLU A 307 -10.66 17.91 23.32
C GLU A 307 -10.87 17.16 22.01
N LEU A 308 -10.67 17.81 20.85
CA LEU A 308 -10.79 17.18 19.53
C LEU A 308 -9.65 16.19 19.27
N ILE A 309 -8.43 16.55 19.69
CA ILE A 309 -7.28 15.64 19.59
C ILE A 309 -7.51 14.40 20.46
N ARG A 310 -8.03 14.60 21.66
CA ARG A 310 -8.38 13.52 22.58
C ARG A 310 -9.47 12.60 22.02
N GLU A 311 -10.50 13.15 21.38
CA GLU A 311 -11.53 12.35 20.71
C GLU A 311 -10.94 11.55 19.53
N GLN A 312 -10.10 12.18 18.69
CA GLN A 312 -9.39 11.51 17.60
C GLN A 312 -8.55 10.33 18.12
N LEU A 313 -7.91 10.50 19.29
CA LEU A 313 -7.02 9.52 19.91
C LEU A 313 -7.71 8.67 20.98
N ALA A 314 -9.05 8.67 21.09
CA ALA A 314 -9.77 8.08 22.21
C ALA A 314 -9.41 6.60 22.45
N ARG A 315 -9.16 5.84 21.37
CA ARG A 315 -8.74 4.43 21.45
C ARG A 315 -7.33 4.27 22.01
N ASN A 316 -6.41 5.18 21.68
CA ASN A 316 -5.06 5.20 22.22
C ASN A 316 -5.07 5.56 23.72
N TYR A 317 -5.89 6.54 24.12
CA TYR A 317 -6.10 6.86 25.55
C TYR A 317 -6.71 5.69 26.32
N ALA A 318 -7.71 5.02 25.76
CA ALA A 318 -8.32 3.84 26.39
C ALA A 318 -7.31 2.67 26.55
N PHE A 319 -6.36 2.53 25.63
CA PHE A 319 -5.37 1.47 25.66
C PHE A 319 -4.15 1.80 26.53
N LEU A 320 -3.55 2.98 26.35
CA LEU A 320 -2.29 3.38 27.00
C LEU A 320 -2.50 4.14 28.31
N THR A 321 -3.74 4.50 28.66
CA THR A 321 -4.10 5.37 29.81
C THR A 321 -3.59 6.81 29.68
N GLU A 322 -4.07 7.73 30.54
CA GLU A 322 -3.61 9.13 30.53
C GLU A 322 -2.09 9.25 30.68
N PRO A 323 -1.45 8.63 31.70
CA PRO A 323 -0.01 8.81 31.89
C PRO A 323 0.82 8.21 30.74
N GLY A 324 0.32 7.15 30.11
CA GLY A 324 0.97 6.57 28.94
C GLY A 324 0.89 7.49 27.72
N MET A 325 -0.27 8.10 27.50
CA MET A 325 -0.47 9.06 26.41
C MET A 325 0.33 10.34 26.61
N GLU A 326 0.40 10.91 27.81
CA GLU A 326 1.25 12.08 28.09
C GLU A 326 2.72 11.84 27.71
N LYS A 327 3.25 10.64 28.01
CA LYS A 327 4.61 10.25 27.61
C LYS A 327 4.75 10.11 26.10
N VAL A 328 3.75 9.53 25.42
CA VAL A 328 3.76 9.38 23.94
C VAL A 328 3.70 10.74 23.26
N ARG A 329 2.81 11.62 23.70
CA ARG A 329 2.61 12.95 23.12
C ARG A 329 3.87 13.81 23.22
N SER A 330 4.53 13.78 24.37
CA SER A 330 5.77 14.55 24.63
C SER A 330 7.03 14.02 23.92
N GLN A 331 6.95 12.91 23.17
CA GLN A 331 8.13 12.40 22.45
C GLN A 331 8.56 13.32 21.31
N ARG A 332 9.87 13.40 21.10
CA ARG A 332 10.53 14.10 19.99
C ARG A 332 11.35 13.08 19.22
N ILE A 333 10.75 12.51 18.18
CA ILE A 333 11.30 11.34 17.48
C ILE A 333 11.94 11.76 16.17
N VAL A 334 13.16 11.28 15.92
CA VAL A 334 13.86 11.45 14.65
C VAL A 334 13.76 10.16 13.85
N VAL A 335 13.15 10.21 12.67
CA VAL A 335 13.08 9.10 11.72
C VAL A 335 14.09 9.35 10.60
N VAL A 336 15.10 8.49 10.49
CA VAL A 336 16.13 8.57 9.46
C VAL A 336 15.85 7.53 8.38
N GLY A 337 15.56 8.00 7.17
CA GLY A 337 15.05 7.21 6.06
C GLY A 337 13.52 7.29 5.98
N ALA A 338 12.99 7.81 4.88
CA ALA A 338 11.58 8.00 4.57
C ALA A 338 11.08 7.03 3.49
N GLY A 339 11.79 5.92 3.27
CA GLY A 339 11.41 4.89 2.31
C GLY A 339 10.22 4.02 2.74
N GLY A 340 10.25 2.75 2.32
CA GLY A 340 9.16 1.80 2.58
C GLY A 340 8.91 1.49 4.07
N VAL A 341 9.92 1.57 4.94
CA VAL A 341 9.73 1.34 6.38
C VAL A 341 9.41 2.65 7.11
N GLY A 342 10.25 3.68 6.90
CA GLY A 342 10.14 4.93 7.65
C GLY A 342 8.86 5.73 7.39
N SER A 343 8.30 5.65 6.19
CA SER A 343 6.99 6.26 5.89
C SER A 343 5.87 5.68 6.75
N TRP A 344 5.85 4.37 7.00
CA TRP A 344 4.89 3.72 7.89
C TRP A 344 5.16 4.05 9.36
N VAL A 345 6.43 4.12 9.78
CA VAL A 345 6.80 4.56 11.14
C VAL A 345 6.25 5.96 11.41
N ALA A 346 6.61 6.94 10.58
CA ALA A 346 6.17 8.32 10.74
C ALA A 346 4.64 8.44 10.77
N THR A 347 3.97 7.74 9.85
CA THR A 347 2.51 7.73 9.75
C THR A 347 1.83 7.20 11.00
N MET A 348 2.31 6.06 11.52
CA MET A 348 1.67 5.43 12.68
C MET A 348 2.00 6.16 13.99
N LEU A 349 3.21 6.72 14.13
CA LEU A 349 3.57 7.56 15.28
C LEU A 349 2.69 8.81 15.36
N ALA A 350 2.52 9.52 14.23
CA ALA A 350 1.64 10.68 14.15
C ALA A 350 0.19 10.32 14.49
N ARG A 351 -0.34 9.25 13.90
CA ARG A 351 -1.69 8.75 14.18
C ARG A 351 -1.90 8.25 15.61
N SER A 352 -0.83 8.01 16.35
CA SER A 352 -0.88 7.53 17.74
C SER A 352 -0.69 8.62 18.79
N GLY A 353 -0.53 9.88 18.37
CA GLY A 353 -0.44 11.02 19.28
C GLY A 353 0.94 11.65 19.43
N VAL A 354 2.00 11.15 18.77
CA VAL A 354 3.33 11.78 18.88
C VAL A 354 3.27 13.20 18.31
N GLU A 355 3.67 14.20 19.09
CA GLU A 355 3.54 15.61 18.70
C GLU A 355 4.72 16.13 17.88
N HIS A 356 5.93 15.61 18.08
CA HIS A 356 7.13 16.14 17.43
C HIS A 356 7.85 15.05 16.65
N LEU A 357 7.87 15.21 15.32
CA LEU A 357 8.57 14.31 14.41
C LEU A 357 9.58 15.11 13.58
N ARG A 358 10.82 14.63 13.54
CA ARG A 358 11.80 15.04 12.53
C ARG A 358 12.02 13.89 11.56
N ILE A 359 11.91 14.15 10.27
CA ILE A 359 12.07 13.14 9.22
C ILE A 359 13.23 13.56 8.33
N ILE A 360 14.23 12.68 8.20
CA ILE A 360 15.45 12.93 7.42
C ILE A 360 15.53 11.93 6.28
N ASP A 361 15.48 12.40 5.06
CA ASP A 361 15.69 11.59 3.85
C ASP A 361 15.98 12.54 2.68
N PHE A 362 16.81 12.14 1.72
CA PHE A 362 17.21 12.97 0.59
C PHE A 362 16.52 12.58 -0.72
N ASP A 363 15.82 11.44 -0.74
CA ASP A 363 15.20 10.92 -1.95
C ASP A 363 13.87 11.62 -2.25
N GLN A 364 13.50 11.53 -3.52
CA GLN A 364 12.17 11.87 -4.00
C GLN A 364 11.29 10.63 -4.14
N VAL A 365 9.99 10.84 -4.11
CA VAL A 365 9.00 9.81 -4.43
C VAL A 365 9.14 9.44 -5.90
N SER A 366 9.45 8.18 -6.16
CA SER A 366 9.48 7.60 -7.51
C SER A 366 8.23 6.76 -7.78
N LEU A 367 7.93 6.45 -9.05
CA LEU A 367 6.88 5.48 -9.40
C LEU A 367 7.08 4.12 -8.71
N SER A 368 8.34 3.69 -8.59
CA SER A 368 8.66 2.44 -7.90
C SER A 368 8.45 2.53 -6.38
N SER A 369 8.30 3.71 -5.79
CA SER A 369 8.02 3.89 -4.36
C SER A 369 6.54 3.60 -4.02
N LEU A 370 5.62 3.79 -4.97
CA LEU A 370 4.17 3.71 -4.76
C LEU A 370 3.66 2.32 -4.35
N ASN A 371 4.44 1.26 -4.58
CA ASN A 371 4.05 -0.09 -4.19
C ASN A 371 4.23 -0.39 -2.68
N ARG A 372 4.91 0.48 -1.93
CA ARG A 372 5.30 0.22 -0.53
C ARG A 372 5.36 1.45 0.39
N HIS A 373 5.43 2.66 -0.18
CA HIS A 373 5.43 3.90 0.61
C HIS A 373 4.03 4.13 1.24
N ALA A 374 3.98 4.53 2.51
CA ALA A 374 2.72 4.54 3.27
C ALA A 374 1.67 5.52 2.74
N VAL A 375 2.11 6.69 2.25
CA VAL A 375 1.23 7.85 1.98
C VAL A 375 1.34 8.41 0.57
N ALA A 376 2.32 7.95 -0.22
CA ALA A 376 2.59 8.57 -1.51
C ALA A 376 1.59 8.10 -2.56
N THR A 377 1.12 9.03 -3.38
CA THR A 377 0.22 8.80 -4.49
C THR A 377 0.90 9.15 -5.83
N LEU A 378 0.21 8.91 -6.95
CA LEU A 378 0.72 9.30 -8.27
C LEU A 378 1.00 10.81 -8.38
N LYS A 379 0.29 11.65 -7.62
CA LYS A 379 0.48 13.11 -7.61
C LYS A 379 1.78 13.53 -6.92
N ASP A 380 2.31 12.68 -6.06
CA ASP A 380 3.49 12.98 -5.25
C ASP A 380 4.81 12.60 -5.94
N VAL A 381 4.75 11.95 -7.11
CA VAL A 381 5.94 11.55 -7.86
C VAL A 381 6.77 12.78 -8.24
N GLY A 382 8.04 12.78 -7.84
CA GLY A 382 8.97 13.90 -8.00
C GLY A 382 9.05 14.86 -6.80
N ILE A 383 8.15 14.74 -5.82
CA ILE A 383 8.23 15.48 -4.55
C ILE A 383 9.21 14.77 -3.61
N SER A 384 9.89 15.50 -2.73
CA SER A 384 10.74 14.88 -1.70
C SER A 384 9.90 13.95 -0.81
N LYS A 385 10.46 12.81 -0.38
CA LYS A 385 9.72 11.87 0.48
C LYS A 385 9.34 12.49 1.81
N VAL A 386 10.21 13.34 2.37
CA VAL A 386 9.96 14.03 3.64
C VAL A 386 8.81 15.03 3.54
N ASP A 387 8.71 15.79 2.43
CA ASP A 387 7.62 16.73 2.21
C ASP A 387 6.31 16.00 1.91
N CYS A 388 6.36 14.90 1.14
CA CYS A 388 5.20 14.04 0.90
C CYS A 388 4.60 13.53 2.23
N ILE A 389 5.43 13.02 3.14
CA ILE A 389 4.98 12.58 4.46
C ILE A 389 4.44 13.76 5.26
N LYS A 390 5.17 14.88 5.34
CA LYS A 390 4.75 16.07 6.08
C LYS A 390 3.38 16.56 5.63
N ASN A 391 3.20 16.75 4.32
CA ASN A 391 1.95 17.26 3.75
C ASN A 391 0.78 16.34 4.08
N HIS A 392 0.95 15.02 3.88
CA HIS A 392 -0.10 14.06 4.15
C HIS A 392 -0.44 13.95 5.65
N LEU A 393 0.56 13.98 6.54
CA LEU A 393 0.30 13.87 7.97
C LEU A 393 -0.35 15.12 8.56
N LEU A 394 -0.09 16.30 8.00
CA LEU A 394 -0.79 17.53 8.39
C LEU A 394 -2.29 17.53 8.01
N GLU A 395 -2.69 16.74 7.01
CA GLU A 395 -4.11 16.52 6.69
C GLU A 395 -4.81 15.64 7.75
N ILE A 396 -4.06 14.72 8.38
CA ILE A 396 -4.59 13.75 9.36
C ILE A 396 -4.53 14.30 10.78
N ALA A 397 -3.39 14.88 11.15
CA ALA A 397 -3.06 15.32 12.49
C ALA A 397 -2.49 16.75 12.40
N PRO A 398 -3.32 17.78 12.16
CA PRO A 398 -2.83 19.14 11.91
C PRO A 398 -2.10 19.77 13.12
N TRP A 399 -2.27 19.18 14.30
CA TRP A 399 -1.62 19.55 15.56
C TRP A 399 -0.16 19.08 15.67
N ILE A 400 0.28 18.15 14.81
CA ILE A 400 1.64 17.61 14.85
C ILE A 400 2.66 18.64 14.33
N ASP A 401 3.82 18.67 14.97
CA ASP A 401 4.99 19.42 14.57
C ASP A 401 5.95 18.51 13.78
N ILE A 402 5.97 18.70 12.45
CA ILE A 402 6.83 17.93 11.54
C ILE A 402 7.94 18.81 10.96
N ASP A 403 9.17 18.42 11.30
CA ASP A 403 10.40 18.96 10.74
C ASP A 403 10.91 18.03 9.63
N ALA A 404 10.72 18.46 8.37
CA ALA A 404 11.14 17.73 7.19
C ALA A 404 12.53 18.18 6.74
N ARG A 405 13.51 17.27 6.81
CA ARG A 405 14.90 17.51 6.40
C ARG A 405 15.21 16.74 5.13
N ASN A 406 15.09 17.42 4.00
CA ASN A 406 15.45 16.88 2.70
C ASN A 406 16.98 16.84 2.50
N GLN A 407 17.67 16.00 3.27
CA GLN A 407 19.13 15.93 3.32
C GLN A 407 19.59 14.48 3.55
N LEU A 408 20.78 14.16 3.03
CA LEU A 408 21.42 12.87 3.27
C LEU A 408 22.02 12.89 4.67
N TRP A 409 21.66 11.90 5.49
CA TRP A 409 22.32 11.71 6.78
C TRP A 409 23.74 11.17 6.58
N ASN A 410 24.72 11.83 7.20
CA ASN A 410 26.10 11.36 7.31
C ASN A 410 26.71 11.84 8.64
N LEU A 411 27.92 11.40 8.96
CA LEU A 411 28.56 11.75 10.24
C LEU A 411 28.86 13.26 10.38
N GLU A 412 29.14 13.95 9.28
CA GLU A 412 29.45 15.39 9.29
C GLU A 412 28.20 16.23 9.59
N SER A 413 27.05 15.83 9.07
CA SER A 413 25.75 16.47 9.30
C SER A 413 24.99 15.91 10.49
N ALA A 414 25.53 14.91 11.21
CA ALA A 414 24.81 14.19 12.26
C ALA A 414 24.36 15.10 13.41
N GLU A 415 25.22 16.04 13.85
CA GLU A 415 24.90 16.94 14.96
C GLU A 415 23.78 17.92 14.58
N GLU A 416 23.87 18.53 13.39
CA GLU A 416 22.82 19.40 12.86
C GLU A 416 21.50 18.65 12.64
N LEU A 417 21.53 17.51 11.97
CA LEU A 417 20.31 16.80 11.60
C LEU A 417 19.60 16.19 12.82
N ILE A 418 20.34 15.70 13.82
CA ILE A 418 19.75 15.07 15.01
C ILE A 418 19.40 16.11 16.09
N TYR A 419 20.23 17.13 16.31
CA TYR A 419 20.06 18.08 17.42
C TYR A 419 19.77 19.53 17.00
N GLY A 420 20.01 19.88 15.73
CA GLY A 420 19.83 21.24 15.23
C GLY A 420 18.44 21.80 15.52
N ASP A 421 18.35 23.12 15.63
CA ASP A 421 17.12 23.84 15.97
C ASP A 421 16.53 23.41 17.33
N ASP A 422 17.40 23.03 18.28
CA ASP A 422 17.03 22.61 19.64
C ASP A 422 15.99 21.46 19.69
N PHE A 423 16.08 20.53 18.74
CA PHE A 423 15.11 19.44 18.63
C PHE A 423 15.12 18.47 19.81
N LYS A 424 16.24 18.32 20.52
CA LYS A 424 16.40 17.49 21.74
C LYS A 424 15.68 16.12 21.61
N PRO A 425 16.17 15.23 20.73
CA PRO A 425 15.49 13.98 20.42
C PRO A 425 15.42 13.06 21.62
N THR A 426 14.24 12.46 21.83
CA THR A 426 14.01 11.42 22.85
C THR A 426 14.22 10.03 22.30
N TYR A 427 14.06 9.85 20.98
CA TYR A 427 14.21 8.58 20.30
C TYR A 427 14.66 8.78 18.85
N VAL A 428 15.48 7.86 18.34
CA VAL A 428 15.89 7.80 16.93
C VAL A 428 15.42 6.50 16.31
N VAL A 429 14.95 6.56 15.07
CA VAL A 429 14.52 5.40 14.30
C VAL A 429 15.35 5.30 13.03
N ASP A 430 16.07 4.19 12.90
CA ASP A 430 16.86 3.88 11.73
C ASP A 430 16.05 3.05 10.72
N CYS A 431 15.71 3.68 9.60
CA CYS A 431 15.04 3.10 8.43
C CYS A 431 15.90 3.18 7.15
N ILE A 432 17.21 3.37 7.30
CA ILE A 432 18.17 3.50 6.18
C ILE A 432 18.36 2.13 5.51
N ASP A 433 18.65 2.11 4.21
CA ASP A 433 18.91 0.88 3.44
C ASP A 433 20.36 0.73 2.95
N ASN A 434 21.19 1.77 3.11
CA ASN A 434 22.64 1.74 2.96
C ASN A 434 23.31 1.17 4.24
N LEU A 435 24.28 0.27 4.06
CA LEU A 435 24.92 -0.44 5.16
C LEU A 435 25.84 0.45 5.98
N ASP A 436 26.68 1.26 5.34
CA ASP A 436 27.70 2.07 6.00
C ASP A 436 27.06 3.23 6.75
N THR A 437 26.17 3.96 6.09
CA THR A 437 25.38 5.05 6.70
C THR A 437 24.59 4.57 7.92
N LYS A 438 24.01 3.35 7.83
CA LYS A 438 23.31 2.74 8.96
C LYS A 438 24.26 2.41 10.11
N CYS A 439 25.42 1.80 9.83
CA CYS A 439 26.40 1.50 10.87
C CYS A 439 26.89 2.78 11.57
N ASP A 440 27.09 3.86 10.82
CA ASP A 440 27.48 5.17 11.33
C ASP A 440 26.40 5.76 12.24
N LEU A 441 25.13 5.73 11.84
CA LEU A 441 24.01 6.22 12.66
C LEU A 441 23.89 5.43 13.97
N LEU A 442 23.94 4.10 13.89
CA LEU A 442 23.87 3.23 15.06
C LEU A 442 25.04 3.46 16.03
N THR A 443 26.24 3.67 15.48
CA THR A 443 27.44 3.98 16.28
C THR A 443 27.28 5.34 16.97
N TYR A 444 26.90 6.37 16.22
CA TYR A 444 26.70 7.73 16.73
C TYR A 444 25.67 7.77 17.86
N CYS A 445 24.50 7.17 17.68
CA CYS A 445 23.46 7.14 18.70
C CYS A 445 23.89 6.35 19.95
N HIS A 446 24.61 5.23 19.78
CA HIS A 446 25.12 4.45 20.91
C HIS A 446 26.16 5.24 21.72
N GLU A 447 27.11 5.91 21.07
CA GLU A 447 28.14 6.74 21.73
C GLU A 447 27.54 7.94 22.45
N LYS A 448 26.56 8.61 21.82
CA LYS A 448 25.83 9.75 22.39
C LYS A 448 24.73 9.33 23.38
N LYS A 449 24.53 8.03 23.60
CA LYS A 449 23.51 7.43 24.49
C LYS A 449 22.09 7.89 24.17
N ILE A 450 21.77 8.02 22.89
CA ILE A 450 20.43 8.31 22.40
C ILE A 450 19.69 6.99 22.19
N PRO A 451 18.49 6.80 22.77
CA PRO A 451 17.67 5.63 22.48
C PRO A 451 17.43 5.49 20.97
N ILE A 452 17.72 4.32 20.42
CA ILE A 452 17.57 4.04 18.99
C ILE A 452 16.95 2.67 18.77
N VAL A 453 16.16 2.53 17.69
CA VAL A 453 15.69 1.26 17.15
C VAL A 453 16.00 1.17 15.67
N SER A 454 16.45 0.00 15.22
CA SER A 454 16.86 -0.24 13.83
C SER A 454 15.92 -1.18 13.08
N SER A 455 15.69 -0.87 11.80
CA SER A 455 15.05 -1.78 10.85
C SER A 455 16.07 -2.71 10.18
N GLY A 456 15.73 -4.00 10.21
CA GLY A 456 16.28 -5.10 9.41
C GLY A 456 15.95 -5.01 7.92
N GLY A 457 16.38 -6.04 7.18
CA GLY A 457 16.17 -6.15 5.74
C GLY A 457 14.79 -6.74 5.40
N ALA A 458 13.85 -5.89 4.98
CA ALA A 458 12.50 -6.33 4.57
C ALA A 458 12.44 -6.91 3.13
N ALA A 459 13.49 -6.74 2.33
CA ALA A 459 13.52 -7.21 0.95
C ALA A 459 13.60 -8.74 0.86
N THR A 460 13.02 -9.34 -0.19
CA THR A 460 12.99 -10.80 -0.42
C THR A 460 12.33 -11.65 0.68
N LYS A 461 11.62 -11.02 1.62
CA LYS A 461 10.85 -11.66 2.68
C LYS A 461 9.36 -11.70 2.34
N SER A 462 8.61 -12.62 2.93
CA SER A 462 7.17 -12.74 2.72
C SER A 462 6.40 -13.33 3.91
N ASP A 463 7.07 -13.89 4.92
CA ASP A 463 6.43 -14.55 6.05
C ASP A 463 6.28 -13.58 7.24
N PRO A 464 5.07 -13.06 7.53
CA PRO A 464 4.85 -12.13 8.62
C PRO A 464 5.09 -12.75 9.99
N THR A 465 4.99 -14.08 10.12
CA THR A 465 5.18 -14.79 11.40
C THR A 465 6.64 -14.87 11.83
N ARG A 466 7.57 -14.46 10.95
CA ARG A 466 9.01 -14.48 11.18
C ARG A 466 9.58 -13.11 11.53
N ILE A 467 8.75 -12.08 11.64
CA ILE A 467 9.17 -10.75 12.11
C ILE A 467 9.36 -10.81 13.63
N ASN A 468 10.55 -10.44 14.10
CA ASN A 468 10.94 -10.50 15.50
C ASN A 468 11.53 -9.16 15.96
N LEU A 469 11.35 -8.85 17.24
CA LEU A 469 12.05 -7.78 17.96
C LEU A 469 13.09 -8.42 18.87
N ALA A 470 14.36 -8.08 18.68
CA ALA A 470 15.43 -8.51 19.59
C ALA A 470 16.60 -7.52 19.58
N ASP A 471 17.53 -7.69 20.51
CA ASP A 471 18.83 -7.01 20.44
C ASP A 471 19.62 -7.41 19.19
N ILE A 472 20.42 -6.49 18.64
CA ILE A 472 21.26 -6.73 17.46
C ILE A 472 22.15 -7.98 17.61
N SER A 473 22.62 -8.30 18.82
CA SER A 473 23.41 -9.49 19.11
C SER A 473 22.67 -10.81 18.87
N LYS A 474 21.34 -10.80 19.00
CA LYS A 474 20.43 -11.96 18.90
C LYS A 474 19.75 -12.08 17.53
N THR A 475 20.11 -11.23 16.56
CA THR A 475 19.50 -11.28 15.21
C THR A 475 19.97 -12.53 14.44
N GLU A 476 19.03 -13.23 13.82
CA GLU A 476 19.24 -14.50 13.11
C GLU A 476 18.67 -14.43 11.68
N GLU A 477 19.26 -15.17 10.73
CA GLU A 477 18.78 -15.34 9.34
C GLU A 477 18.56 -14.06 8.49
N ASP A 478 18.84 -12.87 9.02
CA ASP A 478 18.83 -11.59 8.31
C ASP A 478 20.25 -11.23 7.81
N PRO A 479 20.51 -11.27 6.49
CA PRO A 479 21.84 -11.00 5.94
C PRO A 479 22.33 -9.56 6.17
N LEU A 480 21.42 -8.58 6.19
CA LEU A 480 21.76 -7.18 6.43
C LEU A 480 22.23 -7.03 7.88
N MET A 481 21.46 -7.55 8.83
CA MET A 481 21.79 -7.51 10.25
C MET A 481 23.05 -8.30 10.58
N LYS A 482 23.30 -9.44 9.91
CA LYS A 482 24.56 -10.18 10.06
C LYS A 482 25.77 -9.33 9.71
N LYS A 483 25.73 -8.59 8.58
CA LYS A 483 26.85 -7.73 8.18
C LYS A 483 27.03 -6.54 9.12
N ILE A 484 25.94 -5.87 9.49
CA ILE A 484 25.97 -4.72 10.41
C ILE A 484 26.52 -5.14 11.77
N ARG A 485 26.09 -6.28 12.31
CA ARG A 485 26.62 -6.81 13.56
C ARG A 485 28.13 -7.04 13.52
N VAL A 486 28.68 -7.49 12.39
CA VAL A 486 30.14 -7.65 12.25
C VAL A 486 30.84 -6.28 12.26
N VAL A 487 30.29 -5.27 11.59
CA VAL A 487 30.85 -3.92 11.58
C VAL A 487 30.76 -3.27 12.97
N LEU A 488 29.60 -3.34 13.63
CA LEU A 488 29.40 -2.80 14.97
C LEU A 488 30.31 -3.46 16.00
N LYS A 489 30.50 -4.78 15.93
CA LYS A 489 31.46 -5.50 16.79
C LYS A 489 32.89 -4.99 16.64
N LYS A 490 33.32 -4.67 15.41
CA LYS A 490 34.64 -4.06 15.16
C LYS A 490 34.74 -2.64 15.74
N ARG A 491 33.62 -1.93 15.85
CA ARG A 491 33.51 -0.61 16.50
C ARG A 491 33.28 -0.70 18.01
N GLY A 492 33.36 -1.89 18.62
CA GLY A 492 33.20 -2.10 20.06
C GLY A 492 31.75 -2.20 20.55
N ILE A 493 30.76 -2.19 19.64
CA ILE A 493 29.33 -2.29 19.98
C ILE A 493 28.87 -3.73 19.81
N VAL A 494 28.60 -4.40 20.92
CA VAL A 494 28.23 -5.83 20.94
C VAL A 494 26.75 -6.09 21.21
N GLN A 495 26.06 -5.18 21.91
CA GLN A 495 24.66 -5.26 22.32
C GLN A 495 24.12 -3.84 22.61
N GLY A 496 22.84 -3.72 22.94
CA GLY A 496 22.20 -2.48 23.38
C GLY A 496 21.40 -1.76 22.29
N ILE A 497 21.17 -2.40 21.15
CA ILE A 497 20.43 -1.82 20.02
C ILE A 497 19.27 -2.76 19.68
N PRO A 498 18.01 -2.39 19.99
CA PRO A 498 16.84 -3.14 19.57
C PRO A 498 16.65 -3.06 18.05
N VAL A 499 16.30 -4.19 17.46
CA VAL A 499 16.15 -4.36 16.02
C VAL A 499 14.89 -5.14 15.70
N ILE A 500 14.11 -4.64 14.73
CA ILE A 500 13.07 -5.42 14.06
C ILE A 500 13.69 -6.12 12.85
N PHE A 501 13.68 -7.45 12.83
CA PHE A 501 14.26 -8.25 11.74
C PHE A 501 13.37 -9.42 11.38
N SER A 502 13.64 -10.06 10.23
CA SER A 502 12.97 -11.31 9.86
C SER A 502 13.90 -12.50 9.97
N ALA A 503 13.52 -13.48 10.80
CA ALA A 503 14.18 -14.77 10.93
C ALA A 503 13.79 -15.76 9.81
N GLU A 504 13.20 -15.26 8.74
CA GLU A 504 12.81 -16.04 7.57
C GLU A 504 14.05 -16.45 6.79
N LYS A 505 14.27 -17.77 6.66
CA LYS A 505 15.39 -18.32 5.89
C LYS A 505 15.26 -17.95 4.41
N PRO A 506 16.38 -17.64 3.73
CA PRO A 506 16.42 -17.57 2.27
C PRO A 506 15.94 -18.90 1.66
N ASP A 507 15.08 -18.85 0.65
CA ASP A 507 14.57 -20.04 -0.05
C ASP A 507 14.75 -19.86 -1.57
N PRO A 508 15.25 -20.86 -2.31
CA PRO A 508 15.45 -20.77 -3.76
C PRO A 508 14.18 -20.47 -4.57
N ARG A 509 12.99 -20.79 -4.03
CA ARG A 509 11.67 -20.50 -4.62
C ARG A 509 11.22 -19.06 -4.36
N LYS A 510 11.85 -18.36 -3.42
CA LYS A 510 11.53 -16.97 -3.10
C LYS A 510 12.26 -16.01 -4.03
N ALA A 511 11.79 -14.77 -4.04
CA ALA A 511 12.28 -13.74 -4.92
C ALA A 511 13.79 -13.52 -4.69
N LYS A 512 14.58 -13.55 -5.76
CA LYS A 512 16.03 -13.34 -5.75
C LYS A 512 16.36 -11.98 -6.34
N LEU A 513 17.62 -11.56 -6.19
CA LEU A 513 18.17 -10.44 -6.94
C LEU A 513 17.83 -10.60 -8.43
N LEU A 514 17.24 -9.58 -9.03
CA LEU A 514 16.95 -9.59 -10.46
C LEU A 514 18.29 -9.49 -11.24
N PRO A 515 18.46 -10.29 -12.32
CA PRO A 515 19.61 -10.14 -13.20
C PRO A 515 19.57 -8.77 -13.88
N LEU A 516 20.75 -8.21 -14.14
CA LEU A 516 20.87 -6.97 -14.90
C LEU A 516 20.57 -7.24 -16.39
N PRO A 517 20.01 -6.28 -17.13
CA PRO A 517 19.91 -6.35 -18.58
C PRO A 517 21.30 -6.52 -19.20
N ASP A 518 21.42 -7.39 -20.22
CA ASP A 518 22.70 -7.72 -20.89
C ASP A 518 23.43 -6.47 -21.43
N ASP A 519 22.67 -5.42 -21.75
CA ASP A 519 23.13 -4.13 -22.27
C ASP A 519 24.01 -3.34 -21.27
N GLU A 520 23.81 -3.54 -19.95
CA GLU A 520 24.61 -2.89 -18.90
C GLU A 520 25.94 -3.64 -18.64
N PHE A 521 25.99 -4.95 -18.86
CA PHE A 521 27.23 -5.73 -18.78
C PHE A 521 28.24 -5.33 -19.87
N ALA A 522 27.76 -4.86 -21.03
CA ALA A 522 28.60 -4.44 -22.15
C ALA A 522 29.35 -3.12 -21.91
N LYS A 523 28.96 -2.29 -20.94
CA LYS A 523 29.55 -0.98 -20.68
C LYS A 523 30.80 -1.00 -19.80
N GLY A 524 31.23 -2.17 -19.31
CA GLY A 524 32.43 -2.33 -18.47
C GLY A 524 32.13 -2.81 -17.04
N ASN A 525 33.15 -2.82 -16.18
CA ASN A 525 33.03 -3.31 -14.79
C ASN A 525 31.89 -2.60 -14.05
N VAL A 526 30.89 -3.39 -13.67
CA VAL A 526 29.59 -2.98 -13.11
C VAL A 526 29.72 -2.14 -11.83
N ASP A 527 30.87 -2.21 -11.15
CA ASP A 527 31.18 -1.41 -9.94
C ASP A 527 31.62 0.04 -10.25
N GLN A 528 31.84 0.41 -11.52
CA GLN A 528 32.39 1.73 -11.92
C GLN A 528 31.51 2.53 -12.88
N LEU A 529 30.34 2.03 -13.26
CA LEU A 529 29.44 2.69 -14.24
C LEU A 529 28.37 3.60 -13.63
N SER A 530 28.59 4.06 -12.40
CA SER A 530 27.72 5.07 -11.79
C SER A 530 28.45 6.41 -11.71
N ALA A 531 27.80 7.48 -12.16
CA ALA A 531 28.27 8.86 -11.99
C ALA A 531 28.37 9.28 -10.50
N LEU A 532 27.90 8.43 -9.57
CA LEU A 532 28.01 8.55 -8.12
C LEU A 532 28.35 7.17 -7.52
N ARG A 533 29.40 7.08 -6.71
CA ARG A 533 30.00 5.82 -6.20
C ARG A 533 29.09 4.90 -5.36
N ASP A 534 27.82 5.24 -5.11
CA ASP A 534 26.95 4.52 -4.15
C ASP A 534 25.51 4.21 -4.61
N PHE A 535 25.17 4.36 -5.90
CA PHE A 535 23.82 4.01 -6.38
C PHE A 535 23.68 2.51 -6.72
N ARG A 536 22.71 1.82 -6.11
CA ARG A 536 22.44 0.38 -6.31
C ARG A 536 22.09 0.08 -7.78
N VAL A 537 23.01 -0.57 -8.48
CA VAL A 537 22.81 -1.14 -9.83
C VAL A 537 21.87 -2.36 -9.81
N ARG A 538 21.60 -2.99 -8.64
CA ARG A 538 20.73 -4.17 -8.55
C ARG A 538 19.54 -3.96 -7.61
N ILE A 539 18.33 -4.16 -8.11
CA ILE A 539 17.09 -4.02 -7.35
C ILE A 539 16.74 -5.35 -6.68
N LEU A 540 16.72 -5.37 -5.35
CA LEU A 540 16.12 -6.46 -4.59
C LEU A 540 14.59 -6.34 -4.67
N PRO A 541 13.86 -7.39 -5.09
CA PRO A 541 12.40 -7.35 -5.10
C PRO A 541 11.86 -7.26 -3.67
N VAL A 542 10.87 -6.40 -3.49
CA VAL A 542 10.23 -6.13 -2.19
C VAL A 542 8.73 -6.35 -2.34
N LEU A 543 8.18 -7.24 -1.50
CA LEU A 543 6.73 -7.35 -1.33
C LEU A 543 6.26 -6.17 -0.47
N GLY A 544 5.38 -5.32 -1.01
CA GLY A 544 5.01 -4.03 -0.40
C GLY A 544 4.48 -4.10 1.04
N THR A 545 3.91 -5.24 1.43
CA THR A 545 3.42 -5.49 2.80
C THR A 545 4.53 -5.60 3.84
N MET A 546 5.71 -6.10 3.46
CA MET A 546 6.79 -6.38 4.42
C MET A 546 7.39 -5.11 5.03
N PRO A 547 7.77 -4.06 4.26
CA PRO A 547 8.23 -2.81 4.84
C PRO A 547 7.19 -2.15 5.77
N GLY A 548 5.90 -2.23 5.40
CA GLY A 548 4.82 -1.72 6.24
C GLY A 548 4.72 -2.45 7.57
N MET A 549 4.79 -3.79 7.58
CA MET A 549 4.81 -4.58 8.82
C MET A 549 6.02 -4.27 9.69
N PHE A 550 7.21 -4.08 9.11
CA PHE A 550 8.40 -3.64 9.86
C PHE A 550 8.18 -2.28 10.50
N GLY A 551 7.66 -1.31 9.73
CA GLY A 551 7.40 0.05 10.23
C GLY A 551 6.35 0.07 11.35
N LEU A 552 5.27 -0.70 11.21
CA LEU A 552 4.23 -0.84 12.23
C LEU A 552 4.75 -1.53 13.49
N ALA A 553 5.62 -2.55 13.35
CA ALA A 553 6.26 -3.20 14.49
C ALA A 553 7.18 -2.24 15.26
N ILE A 554 7.96 -1.43 14.54
CA ILE A 554 8.80 -0.37 15.13
C ILE A 554 7.94 0.66 15.87
N ALA A 555 6.89 1.18 15.23
CA ALA A 555 6.00 2.16 15.85
C ALA A 555 5.34 1.59 17.13
N THR A 556 4.87 0.34 17.06
CA THR A 556 4.29 -0.36 18.23
C THR A 556 5.31 -0.48 19.35
N PHE A 557 6.54 -0.90 19.05
CA PHE A 557 7.62 -1.01 20.03
C PHE A 557 7.92 0.33 20.71
N ILE A 558 8.00 1.43 19.95
CA ILE A 558 8.24 2.75 20.52
C ILE A 558 7.09 3.17 21.44
N LEU A 559 5.84 3.03 20.98
CA LEU A 559 4.66 3.43 21.74
C LEU A 559 4.55 2.68 23.07
N THR A 560 4.76 1.36 23.06
CA THR A 560 4.70 0.55 24.29
C THR A 560 5.89 0.82 25.22
N THR A 561 7.09 0.99 24.67
CA THR A 561 8.29 1.29 25.46
C THR A 561 8.19 2.65 26.14
N VAL A 562 7.78 3.69 25.40
CA VAL A 562 7.66 5.05 25.92
C VAL A 562 6.54 5.19 26.95
N SER A 563 5.37 4.63 26.66
CA SER A 563 4.24 4.66 27.60
C SER A 563 4.53 3.86 28.87
N GLY A 564 5.43 2.88 28.79
CA GLY A 564 5.66 1.88 29.85
C GLY A 564 4.58 0.79 29.86
N TYR A 565 3.91 0.58 28.72
CA TYR A 565 2.92 -0.47 28.58
C TYR A 565 3.59 -1.84 28.64
N PRO A 566 3.07 -2.79 29.45
CA PRO A 566 3.70 -4.08 29.63
C PRO A 566 3.67 -4.86 28.31
N VAL A 567 4.86 -5.16 27.80
CA VAL A 567 5.05 -6.10 26.71
C VAL A 567 5.91 -7.25 27.22
N GLU A 568 5.46 -8.47 26.96
CA GLU A 568 6.23 -9.70 27.22
C GLU A 568 6.75 -10.23 25.88
N PRO A 569 7.84 -9.64 25.34
CA PRO A 569 8.40 -10.11 24.09
C PRO A 569 8.88 -11.55 24.26
N VAL A 570 8.36 -12.46 23.45
CA VAL A 570 8.88 -13.81 23.36
C VAL A 570 10.18 -13.72 22.57
N GLU A 571 11.32 -13.72 23.27
CA GLU A 571 12.66 -13.70 22.67
C GLU A 571 12.94 -14.99 21.90
N GLY A 572 12.42 -15.11 20.68
CA GLY A 572 12.66 -16.26 19.82
C GLY A 572 12.09 -17.57 20.39
N LYS A 573 11.35 -18.32 19.59
CA LYS A 573 11.17 -19.75 19.86
C LYS A 573 12.46 -20.54 19.63
N ASN A 574 13.63 -20.03 20.04
CA ASN A 574 14.79 -20.89 20.22
C ASN A 574 14.61 -21.57 21.58
N ARG A 575 13.93 -22.73 21.53
CA ARG A 575 13.89 -23.70 22.63
C ARG A 575 15.30 -24.29 22.84
N TYR A 576 16.33 -23.45 22.99
CA TYR A 576 17.73 -23.85 23.04
C TYR A 576 17.95 -24.91 24.10
N LYS A 577 17.33 -24.73 25.28
CA LYS A 577 17.37 -25.74 26.34
C LYS A 577 16.74 -27.07 25.92
N VAL A 578 15.63 -27.06 25.18
CA VAL A 578 15.03 -28.29 24.64
C VAL A 578 15.95 -28.92 23.60
N TYR A 579 16.54 -28.15 22.69
CA TYR A 579 17.46 -28.66 21.68
C TYR A 579 18.75 -29.22 22.30
N ASP A 580 19.28 -28.55 23.33
CA ASP A 580 20.43 -28.99 24.11
C ASP A 580 20.10 -30.27 24.89
N ASP A 581 18.94 -30.32 25.55
CA ASP A 581 18.45 -31.53 26.24
C ASP A 581 18.28 -32.72 25.26
N LEU A 582 17.77 -32.48 24.05
CA LEU A 582 17.64 -33.48 22.98
C LEU A 582 19.02 -33.99 22.52
N LEU A 583 19.98 -33.09 22.34
CA LEU A 583 21.34 -33.40 21.90
C LEU A 583 22.12 -34.17 22.98
N GLN A 584 22.03 -33.72 24.24
CA GLN A 584 22.62 -34.39 25.40
C GLN A 584 22.03 -35.79 25.61
N SER A 585 20.72 -35.93 25.40
CA SER A 585 20.06 -37.24 25.46
C SER A 585 20.58 -38.21 24.39
N LEU A 586 20.81 -37.73 23.17
CA LEU A 586 21.41 -38.52 22.09
C LEU A 586 22.87 -38.91 22.40
N ALA A 587 23.68 -37.97 22.91
CA ALA A 587 25.05 -38.25 23.36
C ALA A 587 25.08 -39.31 24.47
N GLY A 588 24.16 -39.19 25.43
CA GLY A 588 23.98 -40.16 26.51
C GLY A 588 23.58 -41.54 25.99
N GLN A 589 22.71 -41.61 24.98
CA GLN A 589 22.38 -42.88 24.31
C GLN A 589 23.60 -43.50 23.65
N GLN A 590 24.41 -42.73 22.91
CA GLN A 590 25.60 -43.26 22.23
C GLN A 590 26.57 -43.92 23.24
N THR A 591 26.72 -43.32 24.42
CA THR A 591 27.51 -43.88 25.51
C THR A 591 26.93 -45.19 26.04
N ARG A 592 25.60 -45.25 26.25
CA ARG A 592 24.92 -46.47 26.75
C ARG A 592 24.99 -47.65 25.78
N ILE A 593 25.04 -47.42 24.48
CA ILE A 593 25.17 -48.47 23.44
C ILE A 593 26.64 -48.81 23.12
N GLY A 594 27.59 -48.40 23.97
CA GLY A 594 28.99 -48.83 23.88
C GLY A 594 29.85 -48.13 22.83
N ARG A 595 29.44 -46.96 22.30
CA ARG A 595 30.28 -46.15 21.40
C ARG A 595 31.21 -45.26 22.24
N THR A 596 32.50 -45.30 21.94
CA THR A 596 33.57 -44.63 22.71
C THR A 596 33.71 -43.13 22.44
N ASP A 597 33.12 -42.61 21.35
CA ASP A 597 33.13 -41.18 21.03
C ASP A 597 31.81 -40.51 21.48
N GLN A 598 31.91 -39.53 22.37
CA GLN A 598 30.76 -38.72 22.84
C GLN A 598 30.42 -37.58 21.87
N ARG A 599 31.22 -37.35 20.82
CA ARG A 599 30.95 -36.31 19.83
C ARG A 599 29.81 -36.74 18.93
N VAL A 600 28.63 -36.19 19.20
CA VAL A 600 27.50 -36.26 18.28
C VAL A 600 27.86 -35.40 17.05
N GLN A 601 27.88 -36.00 15.86
CA GLN A 601 28.13 -35.29 14.59
C GLN A 601 26.94 -34.43 14.13
N ILE A 602 26.05 -34.05 15.05
CA ILE A 602 24.86 -33.24 14.81
C ILE A 602 25.03 -31.94 15.58
N ALA A 603 25.02 -30.82 14.88
CA ALA A 603 25.13 -29.50 15.47
C ALA A 603 23.78 -29.06 16.08
N MET A 604 23.84 -28.15 17.07
CA MET A 604 22.65 -27.67 17.79
C MET A 604 21.54 -27.13 16.87
N HIS A 605 21.92 -26.43 15.80
CA HIS A 605 20.96 -25.87 14.85
C HIS A 605 20.28 -26.95 13.98
N GLU A 606 20.89 -28.12 13.84
CA GLU A 606 20.33 -29.26 13.11
C GLU A 606 19.30 -30.03 13.94
N VAL A 607 19.43 -29.99 15.28
CA VAL A 607 18.41 -30.53 16.20
C VAL A 607 17.10 -29.76 16.10
N ASN A 608 17.17 -28.43 15.96
CA ASN A 608 15.99 -27.59 15.71
C ASN A 608 15.30 -28.01 14.40
N TYR A 609 16.08 -28.12 13.33
CA TYR A 609 15.59 -28.57 12.01
C TYR A 609 14.92 -29.95 12.08
N LEU A 610 15.55 -30.94 12.75
CA LEU A 610 14.97 -32.26 12.92
C LEU A 610 13.63 -32.20 13.68
N LEU A 611 13.59 -31.51 14.83
CA LEU A 611 12.38 -31.45 15.64
C LEU A 611 11.23 -30.74 14.91
N GLU A 612 11.46 -29.52 14.43
CA GLU A 612 10.38 -28.65 13.97
C GLU A 612 10.02 -28.88 12.50
N ASP A 613 11.01 -29.10 11.62
CA ASP A 613 10.78 -29.16 10.17
C ASP A 613 10.56 -30.60 9.69
N VAL A 614 11.40 -31.55 10.13
CA VAL A 614 11.32 -32.96 9.69
C VAL A 614 10.20 -33.70 10.42
N PHE A 615 10.18 -33.65 11.76
CA PHE A 615 9.25 -34.41 12.59
C PHE A 615 8.06 -33.58 13.11
N ARG A 616 7.98 -32.29 12.76
CA ARG A 616 6.82 -31.42 13.05
C ARG A 616 6.42 -31.36 14.53
N GLY A 617 7.42 -31.40 15.41
CA GLY A 617 7.27 -31.28 16.87
C GLY A 617 6.64 -32.48 17.56
N LYS A 618 6.58 -33.66 16.92
CA LYS A 618 5.92 -34.87 17.46
C LYS A 618 6.72 -36.15 17.18
N SER A 619 6.56 -37.16 18.03
CA SER A 619 7.06 -38.52 17.77
C SER A 619 6.29 -39.15 16.59
N PRO A 620 6.95 -39.75 15.60
CA PRO A 620 6.27 -40.48 14.52
C PRO A 620 5.71 -41.82 15.00
N ILE A 621 6.04 -42.28 16.22
CA ILE A 621 5.57 -43.54 16.80
C ILE A 621 4.23 -43.31 17.53
N SER A 622 4.19 -42.44 18.54
CA SER A 622 2.99 -42.16 19.35
C SER A 622 2.22 -40.90 18.97
N ASN A 623 2.77 -40.04 18.10
CA ASN A 623 2.23 -38.71 17.79
C ASN A 623 2.16 -37.76 19.00
N TYR A 624 2.90 -38.05 20.08
CA TYR A 624 3.01 -37.19 21.25
C TYR A 624 4.06 -36.09 21.05
N SER A 625 3.84 -34.94 21.69
CA SER A 625 4.71 -33.75 21.63
C SER A 625 5.45 -33.48 22.93
N THR A 626 5.29 -34.32 23.95
CA THR A 626 5.87 -34.13 25.29
C THR A 626 6.97 -35.16 25.56
N ARG A 627 7.95 -34.78 26.40
CA ARG A 627 9.10 -35.63 26.78
C ARG A 627 9.86 -36.21 25.56
N LEU A 628 10.03 -35.41 24.52
CA LEU A 628 10.76 -35.80 23.30
C LEU A 628 12.27 -35.94 23.55
N THR A 629 12.91 -36.79 22.76
CA THR A 629 14.33 -37.12 22.72
C THR A 629 14.74 -37.51 21.29
N LEU A 630 16.03 -37.46 20.99
CA LEU A 630 16.59 -38.00 19.74
C LEU A 630 17.19 -39.38 19.97
N SER A 631 16.96 -40.30 19.04
CA SER A 631 17.54 -41.65 19.05
C SER A 631 18.13 -42.00 17.70
N ARG A 632 19.25 -42.73 17.70
CA ARG A 632 19.69 -43.48 16.52
C ARG A 632 18.58 -44.45 16.11
N TRP A 633 18.28 -44.49 14.82
CA TRP A 633 17.22 -45.33 14.27
C TRP A 633 17.71 -46.74 13.96
N ASP A 634 18.67 -46.87 13.05
CA ASP A 634 19.25 -48.15 12.61
C ASP A 634 20.67 -48.33 13.18
N PRO A 635 20.95 -49.42 13.92
CA PRO A 635 22.27 -49.69 14.49
C PRO A 635 23.35 -49.93 13.42
N LYS A 636 22.98 -50.38 12.21
CA LYS A 636 23.92 -50.69 11.12
C LYS A 636 24.42 -49.44 10.38
N LYS A 637 23.71 -48.32 10.50
CA LYS A 637 24.04 -47.05 9.82
C LYS A 637 24.77 -46.10 10.76
N GLU A 638 25.59 -45.22 10.19
CA GLU A 638 26.25 -44.15 10.94
C GLU A 638 25.24 -43.11 11.45
N LEU A 639 25.67 -42.26 12.38
CA LEU A 639 24.81 -41.22 12.93
C LEU A 639 24.74 -40.06 11.93
N SER A 640 23.57 -39.83 11.34
CA SER A 640 23.32 -38.72 10.41
C SER A 640 21.88 -38.22 10.57
N LEU A 641 21.53 -37.13 9.89
CA LEU A 641 20.16 -36.61 9.86
C LEU A 641 19.15 -37.62 9.29
N GLN A 642 19.62 -38.56 8.46
CA GLN A 642 18.82 -39.64 7.87
C GLN A 642 18.82 -40.94 8.70
N ASN A 643 19.42 -40.93 9.90
CA ASN A 643 19.46 -42.08 10.80
C ASN A 643 19.17 -41.70 12.26
N VAL A 644 18.50 -40.57 12.47
CA VAL A 644 18.08 -40.10 13.79
C VAL A 644 16.60 -39.76 13.77
N VAL A 645 15.86 -40.25 14.77
CA VAL A 645 14.42 -40.07 14.90
C VAL A 645 14.08 -39.39 16.21
N ILE A 646 13.13 -38.46 16.15
CA ILE A 646 12.49 -37.84 17.31
C ILE A 646 11.52 -38.85 17.93
N MET A 647 11.64 -39.16 19.20
CA MET A 647 10.73 -40.06 19.92
C MET A 647 10.57 -39.61 21.37
N THR A 648 9.64 -40.17 22.12
CA THR A 648 9.51 -39.91 23.56
C THR A 648 10.61 -40.63 24.35
N LYS A 649 10.90 -40.19 25.57
CA LYS A 649 11.90 -40.86 26.45
C LYS A 649 11.60 -42.33 26.70
N ASP A 650 10.32 -42.70 26.77
CA ASP A 650 9.92 -44.09 27.04
C ASP A 650 10.05 -44.95 25.76
N GLU A 651 9.75 -44.38 24.58
CA GLU A 651 10.01 -45.00 23.27
C GLU A 651 11.51 -45.22 23.04
N GLN A 652 12.36 -44.23 23.38
CA GLN A 652 13.81 -44.35 23.25
C GLN A 652 14.37 -45.51 24.08
N ARG A 653 13.88 -45.71 25.31
CA ARG A 653 14.29 -46.84 26.15
C ARG A 653 13.90 -48.18 25.52
N ASN A 654 12.69 -48.26 24.95
CA ASN A 654 12.22 -49.46 24.28
C ASN A 654 13.07 -49.77 23.03
N HIS A 655 13.34 -48.74 22.21
CA HIS A 655 14.20 -48.84 21.04
C HIS A 655 15.63 -49.24 21.38
N GLU A 656 16.20 -48.66 22.44
CA GLU A 656 17.53 -49.01 22.96
C GLU A 656 17.60 -50.49 23.35
N ASN A 657 16.60 -50.99 24.09
CA ASN A 657 16.59 -52.36 24.61
C ASN A 657 16.36 -53.41 23.53
N ARG A 658 15.38 -53.19 22.64
CA ARG A 658 14.96 -54.20 21.65
C ARG A 658 15.80 -54.16 20.39
N VAL A 659 16.06 -52.97 19.85
CA VAL A 659 16.72 -52.81 18.55
C VAL A 659 18.21 -52.57 18.71
N LEU A 660 18.62 -51.53 19.44
CA LEU A 660 20.03 -51.12 19.45
C LEU A 660 20.93 -52.11 20.23
N ASN A 661 20.48 -52.58 21.40
CA ASN A 661 21.18 -53.55 22.23
C ASN A 661 20.65 -54.99 22.04
N GLY A 662 19.35 -55.14 21.81
CA GLY A 662 18.68 -56.44 21.72
C GLY A 662 18.81 -57.13 20.36
N GLY A 663 19.12 -56.38 19.30
CA GLY A 663 19.33 -56.93 17.95
C GLY A 663 18.06 -57.38 17.23
N GLU A 664 16.86 -57.05 17.73
CA GLU A 664 15.60 -57.27 17.01
C GLU A 664 15.54 -56.43 15.72
N ALA A 665 14.92 -56.96 14.67
CA ALA A 665 14.71 -56.22 13.43
C ALA A 665 13.68 -55.11 13.63
N LEU A 666 13.81 -53.99 12.91
CA LEU A 666 12.90 -52.84 13.03
C LEU A 666 11.45 -53.22 12.70
N GLU A 667 11.29 -54.15 11.78
CA GLU A 667 10.02 -54.71 11.29
C GLU A 667 9.28 -55.54 12.35
N ASP A 668 10.01 -56.09 13.32
CA ASP A 668 9.45 -56.87 14.44
C ASP A 668 9.07 -55.99 15.64
N VAL A 669 9.56 -54.74 15.66
CA VAL A 669 9.37 -53.79 16.77
C VAL A 669 8.34 -52.71 16.45
N TYR A 670 8.26 -52.25 15.19
CA TYR A 670 7.39 -51.15 14.76
C TYR A 670 6.40 -51.58 13.69
N SER A 671 5.21 -50.97 13.69
CA SER A 671 4.20 -51.23 12.66
C SER A 671 4.65 -50.68 11.31
N LYS A 672 4.06 -51.23 10.24
CA LYS A 672 4.35 -50.81 8.87
C LYS A 672 4.07 -49.32 8.65
N GLU A 673 3.03 -48.77 9.26
CA GLU A 673 2.69 -47.35 9.17
C GLU A 673 3.79 -46.45 9.75
N VAL A 674 4.40 -46.87 10.87
CA VAL A 674 5.50 -46.12 11.51
C VAL A 674 6.76 -46.17 10.65
N LEU A 675 7.09 -47.35 10.10
CA LEU A 675 8.24 -47.54 9.21
C LEU A 675 8.11 -46.69 7.94
N ASP A 676 6.94 -46.73 7.30
CA ASP A 676 6.64 -45.94 6.09
C ASP A 676 6.69 -44.43 6.39
N LEU A 677 6.19 -43.99 7.54
CA LEU A 677 6.24 -42.59 7.95
C LEU A 677 7.67 -42.11 8.17
N ILE A 678 8.51 -42.89 8.86
CA ILE A 678 9.91 -42.55 9.12
C ILE A 678 10.70 -42.53 7.82
N GLN A 679 10.50 -43.52 6.93
CA GLN A 679 11.14 -43.55 5.63
C GLN A 679 10.75 -42.33 4.78
N LYS A 680 9.48 -41.92 4.83
CA LYS A 680 9.01 -40.68 4.20
C LYS A 680 9.71 -39.45 4.79
N ARG A 681 9.88 -39.36 6.11
CA ARG A 681 10.61 -38.24 6.75
C ARG A 681 12.07 -38.18 6.33
N PHE A 682 12.74 -39.32 6.21
CA PHE A 682 14.11 -39.37 5.70
C PHE A 682 14.20 -39.04 4.21
N ALA A 683 13.21 -39.42 3.40
CA ALA A 683 13.15 -39.01 2.01
C ALA A 683 12.93 -37.49 1.86
N ASP A 684 12.04 -36.91 2.67
CA ASP A 684 11.83 -35.46 2.75
C ASP A 684 13.14 -34.76 3.15
N GLU A 685 13.80 -35.24 4.21
CA GLU A 685 15.08 -34.70 4.69
C GLU A 685 16.18 -34.82 3.63
N ALA A 686 16.34 -35.97 2.98
CA ALA A 686 17.36 -36.20 1.97
C ALA A 686 17.17 -35.30 0.75
N TYR A 687 15.92 -35.01 0.38
CA TYR A 687 15.61 -34.01 -0.64
C TYR A 687 16.04 -32.61 -0.20
N PHE A 688 15.74 -32.20 1.04
CA PHE A 688 16.11 -30.87 1.54
C PHE A 688 17.60 -30.70 1.83
N SER A 689 18.30 -31.77 2.22
CA SER A 689 19.73 -31.75 2.53
C SER A 689 20.61 -31.50 1.29
N GLN A 690 20.10 -31.71 0.07
CA GLN A 690 20.80 -31.36 -1.17
C GLN A 690 20.97 -29.85 -1.38
N PHE A 691 20.26 -29.04 -0.58
CA PHE A 691 20.24 -27.59 -0.67
C PHE A 691 20.84 -26.89 0.56
N LYS A 692 21.43 -27.64 1.49
CA LYS A 692 22.10 -27.11 2.68
C LYS A 692 23.49 -26.58 2.38
#